data_AF-A0A954I406-F1
#
_entry.id   AF-A0A954I406-F1
#
_cell.length_a   1.000
_cell.length_b   1.000
_cell.length_c   1.000
_cell.angle_alpha   90.00
_cell.angle_beta   90.00
_cell.angle_gamma   90.00
#
_symmetry.space_group_name_H-M   'P 1'
#
loop_
_entity.id
_entity.type
_entity.pdbx_description
1 polymer ?
#
loop_
_entity_poly.entity_id
_entity_poly.type
_entity_poly.pdbx_seq_one_letter_code
_entity_poly.pdbx_strand_id
1 'polypeptide(L)'
;MTPRLTIATLLALSLFARSTPAQYRLELEKGDHVCYLGNTLGERMQHDGWLEAVLHYRFPEHNLVVRNLCFSGDDLNTRLRSADFGSPDDWLTRCGADVIFLFFGYNESFAGEAGLPQFEQDLANYVKHLQSQKYNGESAPRVVMFSPIRHEDLTRPLAIGTRVIQEGNPNFIDGSANNARLEMYTNAMARVAMENKVLFVDIFHRDYEVLGRLSINGIHLNSTGNKVLAGDIDDLLFPVGPSPMPLSLETIATAVREKNEIWFQRYRTTDGYSVFGGRSHLKFVDGQTNREVAQREMEVLDAMTANRDRRIWDVTRAAVKPRFNPQTDVPGPVDDSNVPEFIPVVTNKPGEGPDGTHLFLSGEDAIGKMTVHSKCDLNLFVSEEQFPELVNPVQMAFDTQGRCWVAAWATYPHWKPLVEKMDDKLLILEDTDNDGKADVCKTFAGGLHNPTGFEFWNGGVLVAQCPDLWFLKDTDGDDVADIRERVLHGLDSADTHHASNSFTLDPGGALYFQEGTFHHTQVETPYGAPTRSANAACFRYEPRTSKFDVYVAYGFANPHGHVFDRWGQDFLTDGTGAVNYFATAFSGRMDFPKKHARMDPFFKQRTRPCPATEILSSRHFPEELAESYLIANVIGFQGIMNYRMIEKDSGFEAEEMEPIVFSSDPNFRPVDLEIAPDGSLYFTDWQNPIIGHMQHNLRDPSRDKTHGRVYRVTAKDRKLLTPKKIAGEPIPALLDLLKEPENRVRYRARIELSGRDSDEVIA
;
A
#
# COMPACT_ATOMS: atom_id res chain seq x y z
N MET A 1 -60.89 -31.88 6.81
CA MET A 1 -60.25 -31.93 8.14
C MET A 1 -58.77 -32.16 7.96
N THR A 2 -57.99 -31.08 7.98
CA THR A 2 -56.53 -31.05 8.20
C THR A 2 -56.18 -29.56 8.41
N PRO A 3 -55.49 -29.16 9.49
CA PRO A 3 -55.46 -27.75 9.89
C PRO A 3 -54.36 -26.98 9.16
N ARG A 4 -54.67 -25.72 8.87
CA ARG A 4 -53.71 -24.67 8.51
C ARG A 4 -52.70 -24.51 9.64
N LEU A 5 -51.43 -24.81 9.38
CA LEU A 5 -50.33 -24.35 10.22
C LEU A 5 -49.98 -22.91 9.81
N THR A 6 -50.19 -22.00 10.73
CA THR A 6 -49.99 -20.56 10.59
C THR A 6 -48.50 -20.26 10.50
N ILE A 7 -48.07 -19.67 9.39
CA ILE A 7 -46.80 -18.93 9.27
C ILE A 7 -46.93 -17.72 10.20
N ALA A 8 -46.34 -17.78 11.40
CA ALA A 8 -46.43 -16.70 12.39
C ALA A 8 -45.12 -16.47 13.18
N THR A 9 -43.97 -16.97 12.71
CA THR A 9 -42.70 -16.87 13.47
C THR A 9 -41.57 -16.12 12.74
N LEU A 10 -41.81 -15.59 11.54
CA LEU A 10 -40.79 -14.86 10.75
C LEU A 10 -41.03 -13.34 10.66
N LEU A 11 -42.04 -12.80 11.37
CA LEU A 11 -42.41 -11.38 11.31
C LEU A 11 -42.26 -10.61 12.64
N ALA A 12 -41.60 -11.20 13.63
CA ALA A 12 -41.45 -10.58 14.97
C ALA A 12 -40.11 -9.88 15.22
N LEU A 13 -39.15 -9.95 14.28
CA LEU A 13 -37.82 -9.33 14.45
C LEU A 13 -37.60 -8.06 13.61
N SER A 14 -38.43 -7.78 12.61
CA SER A 14 -38.36 -6.56 11.78
C SER A 14 -38.98 -5.31 12.43
N LEU A 15 -39.44 -5.40 13.70
CA LEU A 15 -40.05 -4.32 14.46
C LEU A 15 -39.16 -3.71 15.56
N PHE A 16 -37.89 -4.12 15.67
CA PHE A 16 -36.97 -3.59 16.70
C PHE A 16 -36.25 -2.28 16.33
N ALA A 17 -36.67 -1.60 15.25
CA ALA A 17 -36.15 -0.26 14.91
C ALA A 17 -36.86 0.90 15.63
N ARG A 18 -37.53 0.68 16.78
CA ARG A 18 -38.11 1.78 17.56
C ARG A 18 -37.74 1.69 19.04
N SER A 19 -36.93 2.67 19.42
CA SER A 19 -36.40 3.00 20.75
C SER A 19 -35.48 1.95 21.37
N THR A 20 -34.17 2.14 21.16
CA THR A 20 -33.18 1.80 22.17
C THR A 20 -33.68 2.37 23.50
N PRO A 21 -33.80 1.56 24.58
CA PRO A 21 -34.12 2.07 25.90
C PRO A 21 -33.21 3.26 26.22
N ALA A 22 -33.75 4.32 26.85
CA ALA A 22 -32.98 5.52 27.19
C ALA A 22 -31.67 5.23 27.98
N GLN A 23 -31.59 4.04 28.59
CA GLN A 23 -30.46 3.53 29.36
C GLN A 23 -29.21 3.14 28.54
N TYR A 24 -29.28 3.05 27.20
CA TYR A 24 -28.13 2.62 26.37
C TYR A 24 -27.72 3.66 25.32
N ARG A 25 -28.06 4.94 25.52
CA ARG A 25 -27.57 6.01 24.64
C ARG A 25 -26.10 6.31 24.95
N LEU A 26 -25.32 6.61 23.92
CA LEU A 26 -23.97 7.14 24.10
C LEU A 26 -24.09 8.60 24.52
N GLU A 27 -23.51 8.93 25.67
CA GLU A 27 -23.23 10.31 26.06
C GLU A 27 -21.71 10.50 25.98
N LEU A 28 -21.28 11.52 25.23
CA LEU A 28 -19.89 11.95 25.20
C LEU A 28 -19.71 13.09 26.20
N GLU A 29 -18.66 13.01 26.98
CA GLU A 29 -18.27 13.99 27.97
C GLU A 29 -17.13 14.87 27.44
N LYS A 30 -16.96 16.02 28.08
CA LYS A 30 -15.85 16.92 27.75
C LYS A 30 -14.53 16.24 28.14
N GLY A 31 -13.63 16.13 27.16
CA GLY A 31 -12.33 15.51 27.31
C GLY A 31 -12.33 14.01 27.07
N ASP A 32 -13.42 13.42 26.57
CA ASP A 32 -13.44 11.99 26.24
C ASP A 32 -12.43 11.64 25.15
N HIS A 33 -11.73 10.52 25.37
CA HIS A 33 -10.87 9.87 24.40
C HIS A 33 -11.64 8.72 23.72
N VAL A 34 -12.01 8.93 22.45
CA VAL A 34 -12.72 7.95 21.61
C VAL A 34 -11.72 7.14 20.80
N CYS A 35 -11.65 5.83 21.05
CA CYS A 35 -10.77 4.92 20.34
C CYS A 35 -11.56 4.00 19.39
N TYR A 36 -11.15 3.90 18.14
CA TYR A 36 -11.72 2.95 17.18
C TYR A 36 -10.90 1.67 17.19
N LEU A 37 -11.55 0.51 17.20
CA LEU A 37 -10.87 -0.78 17.19
C LEU A 37 -11.63 -1.77 16.32
N GLY A 38 -10.93 -2.44 15.41
CA GLY A 38 -11.55 -3.34 14.46
C GLY A 38 -10.81 -3.46 13.15
N ASN A 39 -11.56 -3.85 12.13
CA ASN A 39 -11.07 -4.28 10.83
C ASN A 39 -10.93 -3.13 9.80
N THR A 40 -10.77 -3.47 8.51
CA THR A 40 -10.51 -2.50 7.43
C THR A 40 -11.60 -1.43 7.29
N LEU A 41 -12.87 -1.71 7.64
CA LEU A 41 -13.93 -0.70 7.61
C LEU A 41 -13.60 0.48 8.54
N GLY A 42 -13.25 0.18 9.78
CA GLY A 42 -12.87 1.19 10.77
C GLY A 42 -11.55 1.87 10.43
N GLU A 43 -10.56 1.12 9.92
CA GLU A 43 -9.25 1.68 9.56
C GLU A 43 -9.37 2.71 8.44
N ARG A 44 -10.13 2.42 7.39
CA ARG A 44 -10.23 3.30 6.22
C ARG A 44 -10.93 4.64 6.50
N MET A 45 -11.78 4.71 7.53
CA MET A 45 -12.47 5.96 7.92
C MET A 45 -11.50 7.10 8.25
N GLN A 46 -10.28 6.80 8.70
CA GLN A 46 -9.31 7.85 9.07
C GLN A 46 -8.78 8.63 7.87
N HIS A 47 -8.77 8.02 6.68
CA HIS A 47 -8.20 8.66 5.49
C HIS A 47 -9.08 9.80 4.96
N ASP A 48 -10.39 9.70 5.15
CA ASP A 48 -11.32 10.76 4.78
C ASP A 48 -11.65 11.70 5.96
N GLY A 49 -11.63 11.16 7.19
CA GLY A 49 -11.83 11.93 8.43
C GLY A 49 -13.29 12.28 8.76
N TRP A 50 -14.26 11.77 7.98
CA TRP A 50 -15.66 12.19 8.07
C TRP A 50 -16.31 11.93 9.42
N LEU A 51 -16.17 10.71 9.96
CA LEU A 51 -16.83 10.34 11.22
C LEU A 51 -16.38 11.22 12.38
N GLU A 52 -15.07 11.42 12.52
CA GLU A 52 -14.51 12.28 13.56
C GLU A 52 -14.90 13.75 13.37
N ALA A 53 -14.92 14.24 12.12
CA ALA A 53 -15.36 15.60 11.84
C ALA A 53 -16.82 15.86 12.28
N VAL A 54 -17.71 14.88 12.07
CA VAL A 54 -19.10 14.95 12.52
C VAL A 54 -19.19 14.95 14.05
N LEU A 55 -18.42 14.11 14.75
CA LEU A 55 -18.36 14.12 16.21
C LEU A 55 -17.91 15.50 16.75
N HIS A 56 -16.86 16.08 16.17
CA HIS A 56 -16.42 17.42 16.57
C HIS A 56 -17.48 18.50 16.29
N TYR A 57 -18.09 18.47 15.11
CA TYR A 57 -19.15 19.43 14.78
C TYR A 57 -20.34 19.36 15.76
N ARG A 58 -20.73 18.16 16.16
CA ARG A 58 -21.81 17.94 17.13
C ARG A 58 -21.44 18.39 18.54
N PHE A 59 -20.18 18.21 18.93
CA PHE A 59 -19.68 18.47 20.28
C PHE A 59 -18.52 19.49 20.29
N PRO A 60 -18.76 20.74 19.82
CA PRO A 60 -17.68 21.70 19.57
C PRO A 60 -16.91 22.15 20.82
N GLU A 61 -17.54 22.02 21.99
CA GLU A 61 -16.97 22.42 23.29
C GLU A 61 -16.42 21.24 24.11
N HIS A 62 -16.51 20.01 23.58
CA HIS A 62 -16.11 18.82 24.32
C HIS A 62 -14.61 18.54 24.25
N ASN A 63 -13.86 19.16 23.33
CA ASN A 63 -12.42 18.90 23.15
C ASN A 63 -12.11 17.39 23.09
N LEU A 64 -12.90 16.65 22.30
CA LEU A 64 -12.74 15.20 22.13
C LEU A 64 -11.35 14.88 21.59
N VAL A 65 -10.79 13.74 21.99
CA VAL A 65 -9.58 13.17 21.39
C VAL A 65 -9.97 11.89 20.68
N VAL A 66 -9.66 11.76 19.39
CA VAL A 66 -10.02 10.56 18.62
C VAL A 66 -8.76 9.85 18.13
N ARG A 67 -8.70 8.54 18.37
CA ARG A 67 -7.59 7.66 17.98
C ARG A 67 -8.11 6.45 17.23
N ASN A 68 -7.69 6.31 15.97
CA ASN A 68 -8.01 5.13 15.19
C ASN A 68 -6.95 4.04 15.47
N LEU A 69 -7.37 2.95 16.11
CA LEU A 69 -6.54 1.77 16.39
C LEU A 69 -6.95 0.56 15.55
N CYS A 70 -7.86 0.74 14.59
CA CYS A 70 -8.23 -0.32 13.66
C CYS A 70 -7.05 -0.70 12.77
N PHE A 71 -7.04 -1.95 12.32
CA PHE A 71 -5.98 -2.50 11.48
C PHE A 71 -6.60 -3.54 10.55
N SER A 72 -6.25 -3.48 9.26
CA SER A 72 -6.84 -4.32 8.23
C SER A 72 -6.69 -5.80 8.53
N GLY A 73 -7.75 -6.56 8.26
CA GLY A 73 -7.80 -8.00 8.48
C GLY A 73 -7.88 -8.42 9.95
N ASP A 74 -7.96 -7.49 10.91
CA ASP A 74 -8.19 -7.82 12.31
C ASP A 74 -9.54 -8.52 12.49
N ASP A 75 -9.53 -9.61 13.24
CA ASP A 75 -10.73 -10.22 13.81
C ASP A 75 -10.59 -10.30 15.33
N LEU A 76 -11.63 -10.78 16.02
CA LEU A 76 -11.64 -10.90 17.48
C LEU A 76 -10.45 -11.71 18.03
N ASN A 77 -9.95 -12.70 17.28
CA ASN A 77 -8.99 -13.71 17.75
C ASN A 77 -7.62 -13.62 17.06
N THR A 78 -7.52 -12.98 15.90
CA THR A 78 -6.32 -12.93 15.06
C THR A 78 -5.99 -11.49 14.72
N ARG A 79 -4.80 -11.05 15.13
CA ARG A 79 -4.25 -9.72 14.84
C ARG A 79 -2.77 -9.87 14.54
N LEU A 80 -2.40 -9.83 13.26
CA LEU A 80 -1.00 -9.94 12.90
C LEU A 80 -0.32 -8.57 13.02
N ARG A 81 0.84 -8.53 13.66
CA ARG A 81 1.63 -7.33 13.91
C ARG A 81 3.12 -7.65 13.81
N SER A 82 3.90 -6.61 13.55
CA SER A 82 5.35 -6.65 13.80
C SER A 82 5.65 -7.05 15.25
N ALA A 83 6.81 -7.68 15.46
CA ALA A 83 7.27 -8.04 16.80
C ALA A 83 7.32 -6.81 17.72
N ASP A 84 6.90 -7.00 18.98
CA ASP A 84 6.88 -5.97 20.03
C ASP A 84 6.04 -4.72 19.75
N PHE A 85 5.09 -4.79 18.81
CA PHE A 85 4.16 -3.69 18.50
C PHE A 85 3.28 -3.26 19.68
N GLY A 86 3.07 -4.13 20.67
CA GLY A 86 2.17 -3.91 21.80
C GLY A 86 0.80 -4.56 21.58
N SER A 87 0.11 -4.85 22.69
CA SER A 87 -1.24 -5.42 22.67
C SER A 87 -2.31 -4.33 22.46
N PRO A 88 -3.53 -4.71 22.07
CA PRO A 88 -4.66 -3.78 22.01
C PRO A 88 -4.89 -3.04 23.34
N ASP A 89 -4.71 -3.73 24.47
CA ASP A 89 -4.87 -3.14 25.81
C ASP A 89 -3.79 -2.10 26.11
N ASP A 90 -2.54 -2.35 25.69
CA ASP A 90 -1.45 -1.38 25.85
C ASP A 90 -1.75 -0.09 25.07
N TRP A 91 -2.27 -0.22 23.85
CA TRP A 91 -2.63 0.92 23.00
C TRP A 91 -3.84 1.69 23.53
N LEU A 92 -4.88 0.99 23.98
CA LEU A 92 -6.05 1.62 24.60
C LEU A 92 -5.67 2.35 25.89
N THR A 93 -4.81 1.75 26.72
CA THR A 93 -4.26 2.38 27.94
C THR A 93 -3.46 3.62 27.60
N ARG A 94 -2.55 3.54 26.62
CA ARG A 94 -1.77 4.70 26.16
C ARG A 94 -2.66 5.83 25.67
N CYS A 95 -3.71 5.49 24.93
CA CYS A 95 -4.67 6.46 24.45
C CYS A 95 -5.64 6.94 25.53
N GLY A 96 -5.63 6.38 26.74
CA GLY A 96 -6.54 6.77 27.82
C GLY A 96 -8.01 6.55 27.47
N ALA A 97 -8.36 5.45 26.79
CA ALA A 97 -9.67 5.28 26.18
C ALA A 97 -10.84 5.38 27.17
N ASP A 98 -11.75 6.32 26.92
CA ASP A 98 -13.01 6.51 27.64
C ASP A 98 -14.21 5.88 26.90
N VAL A 99 -14.12 5.86 25.57
CA VAL A 99 -15.14 5.32 24.67
C VAL A 99 -14.44 4.46 23.62
N ILE A 100 -14.98 3.28 23.35
CA ILE A 100 -14.44 2.35 22.36
C ILE A 100 -15.50 2.03 21.31
N PHE A 101 -15.19 2.35 20.06
CA PHE A 101 -15.99 1.98 18.89
C PHE A 101 -15.45 0.69 18.28
N LEU A 102 -16.26 -0.37 18.27
CA LEU A 102 -15.89 -1.70 17.80
C LEU A 102 -16.43 -1.98 16.40
N PHE A 103 -15.53 -2.29 15.46
CA PHE A 103 -15.82 -2.63 14.07
C PHE A 103 -15.39 -4.08 13.77
N PHE A 104 -16.23 -5.04 14.12
CA PHE A 104 -16.01 -6.49 13.91
C PHE A 104 -17.21 -7.13 13.20
N GLY A 105 -17.11 -8.41 12.88
CA GLY A 105 -18.20 -9.22 12.32
C GLY A 105 -18.05 -9.47 10.82
N TYR A 106 -17.33 -8.62 10.07
CA TYR A 106 -17.10 -8.85 8.63
C TYR A 106 -16.20 -10.07 8.40
N ASN A 107 -15.02 -10.07 9.01
CA ASN A 107 -14.01 -11.13 8.86
C ASN A 107 -14.50 -12.45 9.45
N GLU A 108 -15.14 -12.40 10.61
CA GLU A 108 -15.70 -13.55 11.29
C GLU A 108 -16.88 -14.16 10.52
N SER A 109 -17.60 -13.37 9.72
CA SER A 109 -18.77 -13.83 8.97
C SER A 109 -18.46 -15.02 8.08
N PHE A 110 -17.24 -15.10 7.52
CA PHE A 110 -16.85 -16.13 6.56
C PHE A 110 -16.79 -17.54 7.14
N ALA A 111 -16.85 -17.72 8.46
CA ALA A 111 -17.07 -19.03 9.08
C ALA A 111 -18.51 -19.56 8.88
N GLY A 112 -19.43 -18.73 8.37
CA GLY A 112 -20.80 -19.10 8.04
C GLY A 112 -21.64 -19.42 9.28
N GLU A 113 -22.77 -20.09 9.07
CA GLU A 113 -23.67 -20.47 10.17
C GLU A 113 -22.96 -21.31 11.26
N ALA A 114 -22.02 -22.18 10.86
CA ALA A 114 -21.28 -23.03 11.77
C ALA A 114 -20.37 -22.24 12.75
N GLY A 115 -19.92 -21.04 12.36
CA GLY A 115 -19.09 -20.18 13.19
C GLY A 115 -19.86 -19.32 14.19
N LEU A 116 -21.18 -19.18 14.02
CA LEU A 116 -22.00 -18.24 14.79
C LEU A 116 -21.93 -18.45 16.31
N PRO A 117 -22.02 -19.69 16.85
CA PRO A 117 -21.96 -19.89 18.30
C PRO A 117 -20.62 -19.47 18.91
N GLN A 118 -19.51 -19.75 18.21
CA GLN A 118 -18.17 -19.37 18.67
C GLN A 118 -18.00 -17.85 18.60
N PHE A 119 -18.46 -17.22 17.52
CA PHE A 119 -18.41 -15.77 17.36
C PHE A 119 -19.18 -15.03 18.47
N GLU A 120 -20.40 -15.46 18.80
CA GLU A 120 -21.18 -14.85 19.89
C GLU A 120 -20.45 -14.97 21.23
N GLN A 121 -19.86 -16.14 21.50
CA GLN A 121 -19.09 -16.36 22.71
C GLN A 121 -17.85 -15.47 22.78
N ASP A 122 -17.06 -15.41 21.70
CA ASP A 122 -15.82 -14.62 21.64
C ASP A 122 -16.12 -13.13 21.76
N LEU A 123 -17.15 -12.64 21.06
CA LEU A 123 -17.56 -11.24 21.13
C LEU A 123 -18.06 -10.89 22.53
N ALA A 124 -18.89 -11.74 23.16
CA ALA A 124 -19.36 -11.51 24.52
C ALA A 124 -18.21 -11.48 25.53
N ASN A 125 -17.24 -12.39 25.39
CA ASN A 125 -16.05 -12.41 26.24
C ASN A 125 -15.20 -11.15 26.03
N TYR A 126 -15.03 -10.72 24.79
CA TYR A 126 -14.24 -9.53 24.47
C TYR A 126 -14.89 -8.25 25.01
N VAL A 127 -16.20 -8.09 24.85
CA VAL A 127 -16.94 -6.95 25.42
C VAL A 127 -16.82 -6.92 26.94
N LYS A 128 -16.98 -8.07 27.62
CA LYS A 128 -16.80 -8.17 29.08
C LYS A 128 -15.37 -7.84 29.50
N HIS A 129 -14.37 -8.26 28.73
CA HIS A 129 -12.98 -7.92 28.96
C HIS A 129 -12.80 -6.40 28.95
N LEU A 130 -13.22 -5.72 27.88
CA LEU A 130 -13.13 -4.26 27.77
C LEU A 130 -13.85 -3.54 28.92
N GLN A 131 -15.06 -3.98 29.28
CA GLN A 131 -15.84 -3.42 30.41
C GLN A 131 -15.20 -3.66 31.79
N SER A 132 -14.24 -4.57 31.89
CA SER A 132 -13.48 -4.82 33.13
C SER A 132 -12.19 -4.00 33.23
N GLN A 133 -11.76 -3.38 32.14
CA GLN A 133 -10.55 -2.55 32.10
C GLN A 133 -10.80 -1.12 32.58
N LYS A 134 -9.70 -0.39 32.82
CA LYS A 134 -9.69 1.04 33.17
C LYS A 134 -8.58 1.77 32.42
N TYR A 135 -8.75 1.89 31.11
CA TYR A 135 -7.69 2.43 30.24
C TYR A 135 -7.36 3.89 30.52
N ASN A 136 -8.34 4.69 30.95
CA ASN A 136 -8.15 6.07 31.42
C ASN A 136 -7.61 6.16 32.87
N GLY A 137 -7.43 5.03 33.56
CA GLY A 137 -7.00 4.94 34.96
C GLY A 137 -8.12 5.05 36.01
N GLU A 138 -9.35 5.38 35.62
CA GLU A 138 -10.44 5.72 36.55
C GLU A 138 -11.67 4.80 36.40
N SER A 139 -12.21 4.69 35.19
CA SER A 139 -13.50 4.07 34.88
C SER A 139 -13.40 3.08 33.72
N ALA A 140 -14.39 2.19 33.62
CA ALA A 140 -14.51 1.29 32.48
C ALA A 140 -14.95 2.07 31.23
N PRO A 141 -14.43 1.71 30.04
CA PRO A 141 -14.80 2.40 28.81
C PRO A 141 -16.26 2.15 28.45
N ARG A 142 -16.89 3.16 27.85
CA ARG A 142 -18.20 3.02 27.19
C ARG A 142 -17.98 2.34 25.85
N VAL A 143 -18.52 1.12 25.70
CA VAL A 143 -18.35 0.32 24.48
C VAL A 143 -19.55 0.52 23.56
N VAL A 144 -19.27 0.78 22.28
CA VAL A 144 -20.26 0.87 21.19
C VAL A 144 -19.85 -0.11 20.09
N MET A 145 -20.78 -0.98 19.70
CA MET A 145 -20.56 -1.95 18.62
C MET A 145 -21.26 -1.49 17.35
N PHE A 146 -20.55 -1.53 16.23
CA PHE A 146 -21.09 -1.26 14.90
C PHE A 146 -21.20 -2.57 14.14
N SER A 147 -22.35 -2.82 13.50
CA SER A 147 -22.44 -3.92 12.56
C SER A 147 -21.47 -3.72 11.38
N PRO A 148 -21.15 -4.75 10.60
CA PRO A 148 -20.59 -4.56 9.27
C PRO A 148 -21.53 -3.71 8.39
N ILE A 149 -20.99 -3.13 7.32
CA ILE A 149 -21.82 -2.60 6.23
C ILE A 149 -22.30 -3.73 5.31
N ARG A 150 -23.39 -3.47 4.60
CA ARG A 150 -23.82 -4.28 3.46
C ARG A 150 -22.76 -4.26 2.34
N HIS A 151 -22.61 -5.38 1.65
CA HIS A 151 -21.94 -5.46 0.36
C HIS A 151 -22.82 -4.77 -0.72
N GLU A 152 -22.32 -3.68 -1.28
CA GLU A 152 -22.91 -3.00 -2.43
C GLU A 152 -22.78 -3.85 -3.71
N ASP A 153 -23.88 -4.08 -4.43
CA ASP A 153 -23.86 -4.84 -5.68
C ASP A 153 -23.40 -3.96 -6.85
N LEU A 154 -22.11 -4.05 -7.18
CA LEU A 154 -21.50 -3.33 -8.29
C LEU A 154 -21.80 -3.94 -9.68
N THR A 155 -22.37 -5.15 -9.74
CA THR A 155 -22.69 -5.83 -11.01
C THR A 155 -23.92 -5.25 -11.69
N ARG A 156 -24.80 -4.60 -10.93
CA ARG A 156 -26.06 -4.02 -11.44
C ARG A 156 -25.85 -2.57 -11.88
N PRO A 157 -26.54 -2.10 -12.93
CA PRO A 157 -26.54 -0.67 -13.26
C PRO A 157 -27.08 0.18 -12.12
N LEU A 158 -26.44 1.33 -11.89
CA LEU A 158 -26.96 2.37 -11.01
C LEU A 158 -27.97 3.20 -11.81
N ALA A 159 -29.22 3.27 -11.35
CA ALA A 159 -30.30 3.95 -12.05
C ALA A 159 -31.11 4.90 -11.15
N ILE A 160 -31.54 6.02 -11.71
CA ILE A 160 -32.52 6.93 -11.10
C ILE A 160 -33.83 6.79 -11.89
N GLY A 161 -34.83 6.12 -11.31
CA GLY A 161 -36.04 5.74 -12.02
C GLY A 161 -35.71 4.73 -13.12
N THR A 162 -36.02 5.05 -14.38
CA THR A 162 -35.69 4.20 -15.55
C THR A 162 -34.38 4.58 -16.23
N ARG A 163 -33.68 5.61 -15.76
CA ARG A 163 -32.44 6.11 -16.38
C ARG A 163 -31.23 5.50 -15.71
N VAL A 164 -30.44 4.73 -16.45
CA VAL A 164 -29.10 4.30 -16.03
C VAL A 164 -28.18 5.52 -16.01
N ILE A 165 -27.54 5.76 -14.86
CA ILE A 165 -26.56 6.84 -14.68
C ILE A 165 -25.13 6.32 -14.65
N GLN A 166 -24.94 5.03 -14.35
CA GLN A 166 -23.67 4.32 -14.46
C GLN A 166 -23.95 2.84 -14.69
N GLU A 167 -23.26 2.23 -15.65
CA GLU A 167 -23.39 0.80 -15.92
C GLU A 167 -22.86 -0.06 -14.76
N GLY A 168 -23.34 -1.29 -14.69
CA GLY A 168 -22.79 -2.30 -13.78
C GLY A 168 -21.45 -2.81 -14.29
N ASN A 169 -20.59 -3.27 -13.39
CA ASN A 169 -19.34 -3.92 -13.77
C ASN A 169 -19.43 -5.44 -13.49
N PRO A 170 -19.55 -6.27 -14.54
CA PRO A 170 -19.72 -7.72 -14.40
C PRO A 170 -18.46 -8.44 -13.90
N ASN A 171 -17.32 -7.74 -13.79
CA ASN A 171 -16.08 -8.31 -13.24
C ASN A 171 -16.08 -8.42 -11.71
N PHE A 172 -17.01 -7.75 -11.03
CA PHE A 172 -17.20 -7.91 -9.58
C PHE A 172 -18.17 -9.06 -9.29
N ILE A 173 -18.12 -9.57 -8.06
CA ILE A 173 -19.07 -10.58 -7.59
C ILE A 173 -20.38 -9.94 -7.14
N ASP A 174 -21.49 -10.67 -7.25
CA ASP A 174 -22.74 -10.25 -6.64
C ASP A 174 -22.66 -10.36 -5.11
N GLY A 175 -23.19 -9.35 -4.41
CA GLY A 175 -23.06 -9.28 -2.96
C GLY A 175 -24.06 -10.12 -2.16
N SER A 176 -24.99 -10.84 -2.81
CA SER A 176 -26.15 -11.45 -2.12
C SER A 176 -25.75 -12.51 -1.08
N ALA A 177 -24.81 -13.40 -1.43
CA ALA A 177 -24.30 -14.42 -0.52
C ALA A 177 -23.53 -13.81 0.66
N ASN A 178 -22.77 -12.74 0.42
CA ASN A 178 -22.10 -12.00 1.48
C ASN A 178 -23.12 -11.32 2.40
N ASN A 179 -24.15 -10.67 1.85
CA ASN A 179 -25.17 -9.98 2.63
C ASN A 179 -25.98 -10.94 3.50
N ALA A 180 -26.39 -12.10 3.00
CA ALA A 180 -27.09 -13.11 3.80
C ALA A 180 -26.24 -13.58 5.00
N ARG A 181 -24.92 -13.72 4.79
CA ARG A 181 -23.98 -14.10 5.84
C ARG A 181 -23.74 -12.98 6.85
N LEU A 182 -23.53 -11.76 6.37
CA LEU A 182 -23.34 -10.57 7.20
C LEU A 182 -24.58 -10.29 8.06
N GLU A 183 -25.79 -10.46 7.53
CA GLU A 183 -27.04 -10.29 8.28
C GLU A 183 -27.12 -11.23 9.48
N MET A 184 -26.72 -12.50 9.33
CA MET A 184 -26.68 -13.45 10.46
C MET A 184 -25.75 -12.96 11.58
N TYR A 185 -24.58 -12.44 11.23
CA TYR A 185 -23.58 -11.94 12.18
C TYR A 185 -24.00 -10.60 12.79
N THR A 186 -24.58 -9.69 12.02
CA THR A 186 -25.22 -8.46 12.51
C THR A 186 -26.26 -8.78 13.59
N ASN A 187 -27.12 -9.76 13.33
CA ASN A 187 -28.13 -10.19 14.31
C ASN A 187 -27.52 -10.82 15.57
N ALA A 188 -26.42 -11.57 15.44
CA ALA A 188 -25.67 -12.09 16.58
C ALA A 188 -25.03 -10.97 17.42
N MET A 189 -24.41 -9.98 16.76
CA MET A 189 -23.84 -8.82 17.44
C MET A 189 -24.91 -8.05 18.22
N ALA A 190 -26.10 -7.85 17.64
CA ALA A 190 -27.22 -7.21 18.32
C ALA A 190 -27.65 -7.95 19.60
N ARG A 191 -27.71 -9.30 19.55
CA ARG A 191 -28.01 -10.14 20.73
C ARG A 191 -26.94 -9.99 21.81
N VAL A 192 -25.67 -10.15 21.43
CA VAL A 192 -24.53 -10.00 22.35
C VAL A 192 -24.52 -8.60 22.98
N ALA A 193 -24.84 -7.56 22.21
CA ALA A 193 -24.92 -6.19 22.70
C ALA A 193 -25.96 -6.04 23.80
N MET A 194 -27.17 -6.54 23.54
CA MET A 194 -28.29 -6.51 24.45
C MET A 194 -27.98 -7.27 25.75
N GLU A 195 -27.40 -8.46 25.65
CA GLU A 195 -27.04 -9.29 26.81
C GLU A 195 -25.93 -8.65 27.67
N ASN A 196 -24.99 -7.94 27.05
CA ASN A 196 -23.87 -7.28 27.73
C ASN A 196 -24.10 -5.79 28.01
N LYS A 197 -25.32 -5.29 27.75
CA LYS A 197 -25.73 -3.91 28.04
C LYS A 197 -24.85 -2.85 27.38
N VAL A 198 -24.41 -3.11 26.15
CA VAL A 198 -23.64 -2.17 25.33
C VAL A 198 -24.49 -1.66 24.17
N LEU A 199 -24.17 -0.45 23.68
CA LEU A 199 -24.89 0.12 22.54
C LEU A 199 -24.51 -0.62 21.25
N PHE A 200 -25.51 -0.94 20.43
CA PHE A 200 -25.35 -1.50 19.10
C PHE A 200 -25.88 -0.53 18.05
N VAL A 201 -25.06 -0.23 17.05
CA VAL A 201 -25.35 0.65 15.93
C VAL A 201 -25.42 -0.21 14.67
N ASP A 202 -26.64 -0.37 14.16
CA ASP A 202 -26.92 -1.16 12.97
C ASP A 202 -26.74 -0.31 11.71
N ILE A 203 -25.56 -0.39 11.12
CA ILE A 203 -25.23 0.23 9.84
C ILE A 203 -25.45 -0.73 8.66
N PHE A 204 -25.70 -2.02 8.91
CA PHE A 204 -25.94 -3.00 7.85
C PHE A 204 -27.26 -2.74 7.13
N HIS A 205 -28.32 -2.45 7.89
CA HIS A 205 -29.68 -2.25 7.37
C HIS A 205 -29.96 -0.81 6.90
N ARG A 206 -28.94 0.03 6.74
CA ARG A 206 -29.11 1.37 6.15
C ARG A 206 -29.33 1.28 4.64
N ASP A 207 -30.20 2.16 4.14
CA ASP A 207 -30.49 2.23 2.71
C ASP A 207 -29.45 3.10 2.00
N TYR A 208 -28.54 2.43 1.31
CA TYR A 208 -27.45 3.04 0.56
C TYR A 208 -27.79 3.29 -0.93
N GLU A 209 -28.98 2.86 -1.41
CA GLU A 209 -29.26 2.79 -2.86
C GLU A 209 -29.55 4.14 -3.52
N VAL A 210 -29.77 5.20 -2.72
CA VAL A 210 -30.28 6.50 -3.21
C VAL A 210 -29.16 7.53 -3.49
N LEU A 211 -27.88 7.21 -3.20
CA LEU A 211 -26.80 8.20 -3.11
C LEU A 211 -25.64 8.00 -4.11
N GLY A 212 -25.74 7.03 -5.01
CA GLY A 212 -24.71 6.70 -6.01
C GLY A 212 -23.84 5.51 -5.61
N ARG A 213 -22.70 5.32 -6.30
CA ARG A 213 -21.71 4.29 -5.92
C ARG A 213 -20.95 4.71 -4.68
N LEU A 214 -21.01 3.90 -3.63
CA LEU A 214 -20.44 4.24 -2.33
C LEU A 214 -19.17 3.44 -2.02
N SER A 215 -18.88 2.40 -2.79
CA SER A 215 -17.72 1.53 -2.63
C SER A 215 -16.91 1.39 -3.91
N ILE A 216 -15.63 1.02 -3.74
CA ILE A 216 -14.71 0.77 -4.85
C ILE A 216 -14.78 -0.68 -5.37
N ASN A 217 -15.17 -1.61 -4.51
CA ASN A 217 -15.21 -3.05 -4.81
C ASN A 217 -16.38 -3.78 -4.10
N GLY A 218 -17.38 -3.03 -3.63
CA GLY A 218 -18.54 -3.57 -2.93
C GLY A 218 -18.45 -3.54 -1.41
N ILE A 219 -17.24 -3.56 -0.83
CA ILE A 219 -17.04 -3.65 0.64
C ILE A 219 -16.16 -2.52 1.20
N HIS A 220 -15.32 -1.92 0.37
CA HIS A 220 -14.47 -0.80 0.77
C HIS A 220 -15.10 0.50 0.29
N LEU A 221 -15.46 1.38 1.22
CA LEU A 221 -16.08 2.65 0.87
C LEU A 221 -15.09 3.57 0.14
N ASN A 222 -15.62 4.32 -0.84
CA ASN A 222 -14.97 5.50 -1.39
C ASN A 222 -15.24 6.72 -0.49
N SER A 223 -14.67 7.88 -0.82
CA SER A 223 -14.81 9.07 0.03
C SER A 223 -16.27 9.51 0.23
N THR A 224 -17.11 9.40 -0.81
CA THR A 224 -18.55 9.68 -0.73
C THR A 224 -19.25 8.68 0.18
N GLY A 225 -18.95 7.39 0.06
CA GLY A 225 -19.48 6.34 0.93
C GLY A 225 -19.12 6.56 2.40
N ASN A 226 -17.86 6.88 2.70
CA ASN A 226 -17.43 7.19 4.06
C ASN A 226 -18.14 8.43 4.63
N LYS A 227 -18.41 9.44 3.78
CA LYS A 227 -19.14 10.65 4.16
C LYS A 227 -20.61 10.36 4.50
N VAL A 228 -21.27 9.54 3.69
CA VAL A 228 -22.65 9.09 3.92
C VAL A 228 -22.72 8.27 5.20
N LEU A 229 -21.82 7.29 5.36
CA LEU A 229 -21.79 6.43 6.54
C LEU A 229 -21.55 7.23 7.84
N ALA A 230 -20.69 8.26 7.80
CA ALA A 230 -20.48 9.14 8.95
C ALA A 230 -21.76 9.86 9.40
N GLY A 231 -22.56 10.37 8.47
CA GLY A 231 -23.86 10.97 8.77
C GLY A 231 -24.86 9.95 9.33
N ASP A 232 -24.91 8.75 8.75
CA ASP A 232 -25.76 7.66 9.23
C ASP A 232 -25.39 7.22 10.66
N ILE A 233 -24.10 7.07 10.93
CA ILE A 233 -23.61 6.73 12.28
C ILE A 233 -24.03 7.82 13.27
N ASP A 234 -23.88 9.09 12.92
CA ASP A 234 -24.25 10.20 13.77
C ASP A 234 -25.76 10.25 14.06
N ASP A 235 -26.61 10.04 13.05
CA ASP A 235 -28.07 9.95 13.22
C ASP A 235 -28.47 8.80 14.16
N LEU A 236 -27.78 7.65 14.06
CA LEU A 236 -28.05 6.48 14.89
C LEU A 236 -27.56 6.66 16.34
N LEU A 237 -26.40 7.29 16.53
CA LEU A 237 -25.84 7.57 17.85
C LEU A 237 -26.61 8.71 18.55
N PHE A 238 -26.97 9.75 17.81
CA PHE A 238 -27.47 11.02 18.34
C PHE A 238 -28.70 11.52 17.55
N PRO A 239 -29.86 10.83 17.67
CA PRO A 239 -31.05 11.08 16.85
C PRO A 239 -31.74 12.43 17.10
N VAL A 240 -31.25 13.22 18.05
CA VAL A 240 -31.72 14.57 18.35
C VAL A 240 -30.52 15.51 18.25
N GLY A 241 -30.62 16.56 17.43
CA GLY A 241 -29.56 17.55 17.29
C GLY A 241 -29.60 18.31 15.96
N PRO A 242 -28.58 19.16 15.70
CA PRO A 242 -28.40 19.83 14.42
C PRO A 242 -28.10 18.81 13.30
N SER A 243 -28.26 19.24 12.04
CA SER A 243 -27.90 18.41 10.88
C SER A 243 -26.43 17.97 10.96
N PRO A 244 -26.10 16.67 10.71
CA PRO A 244 -24.73 16.17 10.74
C PRO A 244 -23.79 16.80 9.69
N MET A 245 -24.37 17.40 8.64
CA MET A 245 -23.65 17.70 7.40
C MET A 245 -23.72 19.19 7.01
N PRO A 246 -23.12 20.10 7.78
CA PRO A 246 -23.03 21.52 7.40
C PRO A 246 -22.02 21.72 6.26
N LEU A 247 -22.11 22.86 5.57
CA LEU A 247 -21.11 23.25 4.57
C LEU A 247 -19.70 23.41 5.16
N SER A 248 -19.59 23.76 6.45
CA SER A 248 -18.30 23.91 7.14
C SER A 248 -17.64 22.58 7.53
N LEU A 249 -18.29 21.44 7.32
CA LEU A 249 -17.75 20.12 7.71
C LEU A 249 -16.46 19.77 6.97
N GLU A 250 -16.32 20.19 5.71
CA GLU A 250 -15.09 19.97 4.93
C GLU A 250 -13.86 20.59 5.60
N THR A 251 -14.03 21.77 6.21
CA THR A 251 -12.94 22.45 6.93
C THR A 251 -12.50 21.64 8.15
N ILE A 252 -13.46 21.10 8.92
CA ILE A 252 -13.17 20.24 10.08
C ILE A 252 -12.52 18.94 9.61
N ALA A 253 -13.07 18.30 8.58
CA ALA A 253 -12.53 17.07 8.00
C ALA A 253 -11.10 17.24 7.48
N THR A 254 -10.76 18.40 6.90
CA THR A 254 -9.39 18.71 6.48
C THR A 254 -8.42 18.73 7.67
N ALA A 255 -8.78 19.38 8.78
CA ALA A 255 -7.96 19.39 9.99
C ALA A 255 -7.85 17.99 10.62
N VAL A 256 -8.93 17.20 10.56
CA VAL A 256 -8.93 15.80 11.00
C VAL A 256 -7.99 14.95 10.15
N ARG A 257 -7.99 15.10 8.83
CA ARG A 257 -7.08 14.37 7.92
C ARG A 257 -5.61 14.70 8.23
N GLU A 258 -5.29 15.98 8.43
CA GLU A 258 -3.93 16.40 8.84
C GLU A 258 -3.50 15.72 10.14
N LYS A 259 -4.38 15.62 11.14
CA LYS A 259 -4.12 14.87 12.38
C LYS A 259 -3.95 13.37 12.13
N ASN A 260 -4.83 12.79 11.32
CA ASN A 260 -4.83 11.35 11.04
C ASN A 260 -3.58 10.93 10.27
N GLU A 261 -3.04 11.75 9.38
CA GLU A 261 -1.76 11.49 8.71
C GLU A 261 -0.62 11.31 9.73
N ILE A 262 -0.50 12.21 10.71
CA ILE A 262 0.51 12.10 11.77
C ILE A 262 0.25 10.92 12.69
N TRP A 263 -1.00 10.75 13.14
CA TRP A 263 -1.38 9.63 14.01
C TRP A 263 -1.13 8.28 13.34
N PHE A 264 -1.41 8.17 12.05
CA PHE A 264 -1.19 6.94 11.31
C PHE A 264 0.29 6.58 11.26
N GLN A 265 1.19 7.55 11.02
CA GLN A 265 2.63 7.30 11.10
C GLN A 265 3.12 6.99 12.50
N ARG A 266 2.40 7.43 13.53
CA ARG A 266 2.66 7.04 14.91
C ARG A 266 2.23 5.60 15.18
N TYR A 267 0.98 5.26 14.87
CA TYR A 267 0.40 3.96 15.22
C TYR A 267 0.87 2.84 14.29
N ARG A 268 0.90 3.09 12.97
CA ARG A 268 1.31 2.16 11.92
C ARG A 268 2.60 2.65 11.25
N THR A 269 3.62 2.85 12.08
CA THR A 269 4.91 3.40 11.64
C THR A 269 5.58 2.50 10.61
N THR A 270 6.16 3.12 9.58
CA THR A 270 7.08 2.47 8.65
C THR A 270 8.35 2.02 9.40
N ASP A 271 8.93 0.89 9.00
CA ASP A 271 10.08 0.26 9.67
C ASP A 271 9.78 -0.18 11.12
N GLY A 272 8.54 -0.55 11.43
CA GLY A 272 8.09 -0.99 12.75
C GLY A 272 8.96 -2.09 13.40
N TYR A 273 9.58 -2.98 12.62
CA TYR A 273 10.50 -3.99 13.13
C TYR A 273 11.82 -3.41 13.67
N SER A 274 12.24 -2.27 13.12
CA SER A 274 13.41 -1.50 13.57
C SER A 274 13.06 -0.47 14.65
N VAL A 275 11.78 -0.11 14.79
CA VAL A 275 11.28 0.76 15.88
C VAL A 275 11.00 -0.03 17.16
N PHE A 276 10.33 -1.17 17.03
CA PHE A 276 9.83 -1.97 18.17
C PHE A 276 10.53 -3.32 18.29
N GLY A 277 10.65 -4.04 17.16
CA GLY A 277 11.08 -5.43 17.11
C GLY A 277 12.58 -5.66 17.20
N GLY A 278 13.06 -6.76 16.62
CA GLY A 278 14.42 -7.25 16.81
C GLY A 278 15.51 -6.29 16.33
N ARG A 279 15.29 -5.54 15.24
CA ARG A 279 16.26 -4.54 14.73
C ARG A 279 16.34 -3.29 15.60
N SER A 280 15.38 -3.08 16.51
CA SER A 280 15.39 -1.96 17.45
C SER A 280 16.54 -2.01 18.45
N HIS A 281 17.03 -3.22 18.77
CA HIS A 281 18.07 -3.46 19.77
C HIS A 281 19.50 -3.50 19.22
N LEU A 282 19.67 -3.36 17.90
CA LEU A 282 20.99 -3.28 17.29
C LEU A 282 21.73 -2.05 17.80
N LYS A 283 23.02 -2.23 18.11
CA LYS A 283 23.89 -1.20 18.67
C LYS A 283 24.89 -0.72 17.62
N PHE A 284 25.10 0.58 17.57
CA PHE A 284 25.99 1.24 16.62
C PHE A 284 27.10 1.99 17.35
N VAL A 285 27.49 3.18 16.84
CA VAL A 285 28.49 4.04 17.49
C VAL A 285 28.06 4.37 18.92
N ASP A 286 29.01 4.33 19.85
CA ASP A 286 28.83 4.62 21.27
C ASP A 286 27.73 3.80 21.98
N GLY A 287 27.32 2.68 21.39
CA GLY A 287 26.28 1.80 21.93
C GLY A 287 24.85 2.30 21.70
N GLN A 288 24.66 3.40 20.96
CA GLN A 288 23.34 3.92 20.60
C GLN A 288 22.56 2.89 19.78
N THR A 289 21.26 2.81 20.01
CA THR A 289 20.34 1.86 19.36
C THR A 289 19.32 2.54 18.45
N ASN A 290 18.74 1.77 17.53
CA ASN A 290 17.57 2.23 16.76
C ASN A 290 16.40 2.57 17.71
N ARG A 291 16.17 1.77 18.76
CA ARG A 291 15.08 2.00 19.72
C ARG A 291 15.18 3.37 20.38
N GLU A 292 16.35 3.76 20.86
CA GLU A 292 16.52 5.07 21.51
C GLU A 292 16.16 6.22 20.57
N VAL A 293 16.66 6.19 19.33
CA VAL A 293 16.41 7.23 18.33
C VAL A 293 14.95 7.22 17.88
N ALA A 294 14.43 6.05 17.49
CA ALA A 294 13.08 5.93 16.95
C ALA A 294 12.00 6.19 17.99
N GLN A 295 12.17 5.78 19.25
CA GLN A 295 11.19 6.11 20.29
C GLN A 295 11.17 7.61 20.61
N ARG A 296 12.29 8.33 20.48
CA ARG A 296 12.25 9.80 20.52
C ARG A 296 11.43 10.38 19.38
N GLU A 297 11.53 9.84 18.16
CA GLU A 297 10.68 10.28 17.05
C GLU A 297 9.19 9.97 17.30
N MET A 298 8.90 8.85 17.96
CA MET A 298 7.54 8.54 18.40
C MET A 298 7.01 9.56 19.41
N GLU A 299 7.84 10.06 20.34
CA GLU A 299 7.46 11.15 21.27
C GLU A 299 7.19 12.45 20.51
N VAL A 300 7.96 12.74 19.44
CA VAL A 300 7.70 13.87 18.54
C VAL A 300 6.34 13.74 17.87
N LEU A 301 6.03 12.56 17.30
CA LEU A 301 4.75 12.31 16.64
C LEU A 301 3.56 12.35 17.61
N ASP A 302 3.74 11.90 18.86
CA ASP A 302 2.72 12.02 19.91
C ASP A 302 2.40 13.50 20.19
N ALA A 303 3.42 14.34 20.35
CA ALA A 303 3.26 15.79 20.56
C ALA A 303 2.61 16.47 19.34
N MET A 304 3.08 16.16 18.12
CA MET A 304 2.50 16.67 16.88
C MET A 304 1.03 16.29 16.72
N THR A 305 0.65 15.06 17.07
CA THR A 305 -0.76 14.61 17.04
C THR A 305 -1.59 15.43 18.03
N ALA A 306 -1.11 15.60 19.27
CA ALA A 306 -1.80 16.38 20.30
C ALA A 306 -1.96 17.86 19.93
N ASN A 307 -1.00 18.44 19.22
CA ASN A 307 -1.09 19.80 18.70
C ASN A 307 -2.20 19.94 17.65
N ARG A 308 -2.37 18.90 16.81
CA ARG A 308 -3.43 18.83 15.79
C ARG A 308 -4.81 18.56 16.39
N ASP A 309 -4.91 17.83 17.50
CA ASP A 309 -6.19 17.74 18.25
C ASP A 309 -6.65 19.15 18.69
N ARG A 310 -5.75 19.95 19.30
CA ARG A 310 -6.06 21.33 19.71
C ARG A 310 -6.49 22.20 18.53
N ARG A 311 -5.81 22.04 17.40
CA ARG A 311 -6.14 22.70 16.15
C ARG A 311 -7.56 22.35 15.69
N ILE A 312 -7.94 21.07 15.70
CA ILE A 312 -9.30 20.64 15.35
C ILE A 312 -10.34 21.30 16.26
N TRP A 313 -10.06 21.40 17.57
CA TRP A 313 -10.97 22.07 18.51
C TRP A 313 -11.17 23.55 18.17
N ASP A 314 -10.09 24.27 17.84
CA ASP A 314 -10.14 25.68 17.46
C ASP A 314 -10.84 25.89 16.10
N VAL A 315 -10.54 25.05 15.10
CA VAL A 315 -11.22 25.04 13.79
C VAL A 315 -12.71 24.83 14.01
N THR A 316 -13.08 23.85 14.81
CA THR A 316 -14.47 23.48 15.06
C THR A 316 -15.24 24.62 15.72
N ARG A 317 -14.68 25.23 16.79
CA ARG A 317 -15.29 26.39 17.45
C ARG A 317 -15.46 27.59 16.52
N ALA A 318 -14.58 27.77 15.53
CA ALA A 318 -14.75 28.78 14.50
C ALA A 318 -15.84 28.37 13.48
N ALA A 319 -15.80 27.12 13.00
CA ALA A 319 -16.64 26.55 11.95
C ALA A 319 -18.14 26.46 12.32
N VAL A 320 -18.48 26.43 13.61
CA VAL A 320 -19.88 26.42 14.09
C VAL A 320 -20.50 27.82 14.22
N LYS A 321 -19.73 28.90 14.05
CA LYS A 321 -20.25 30.28 14.21
C LYS A 321 -21.18 30.67 13.06
N PRO A 322 -22.22 31.50 13.33
CA PRO A 322 -23.02 32.10 12.26
C PRO A 322 -22.12 32.93 11.31
N ARG A 323 -22.21 32.65 10.00
CA ARG A 323 -21.41 33.31 8.93
C ARG A 323 -19.92 32.95 8.88
N PHE A 324 -19.54 31.75 9.35
CA PHE A 324 -18.20 31.23 9.15
C PHE A 324 -17.74 31.33 7.69
N ASN A 325 -16.56 31.92 7.49
CA ASN A 325 -15.88 32.01 6.21
C ASN A 325 -14.62 31.13 6.22
N PRO A 326 -14.58 30.02 5.46
CA PRO A 326 -13.44 29.11 5.45
C PRO A 326 -12.13 29.73 4.94
N GLN A 327 -12.20 30.89 4.27
CA GLN A 327 -11.00 31.60 3.79
C GLN A 327 -10.38 32.54 4.83
N THR A 328 -11.14 33.01 5.83
CA THR A 328 -10.66 34.04 6.77
C THR A 328 -10.75 33.63 8.23
N ASP A 329 -11.65 32.70 8.58
CA ASP A 329 -12.00 32.41 9.97
C ASP A 329 -11.35 31.13 10.49
N VAL A 330 -10.70 30.37 9.61
CA VAL A 330 -9.90 29.20 9.98
C VAL A 330 -8.69 29.68 10.79
N PRO A 331 -8.46 29.17 12.02
CA PRO A 331 -7.31 29.59 12.82
C PRO A 331 -5.98 29.31 12.08
N GLY A 332 -4.86 29.87 12.56
CA GLY A 332 -3.55 29.76 11.91
C GLY A 332 -2.97 28.33 11.84
N PRO A 333 -1.75 28.17 11.29
CA PRO A 333 -1.09 26.87 11.20
C PRO A 333 -0.83 26.25 12.58
N VAL A 334 -0.60 24.94 12.61
CA VAL A 334 -0.25 24.21 13.83
C VAL A 334 1.10 24.71 14.37
N ASP A 335 1.18 24.88 15.69
CA ASP A 335 2.43 25.19 16.39
C ASP A 335 3.03 23.91 16.96
N ASP A 336 4.12 23.44 16.33
CA ASP A 336 4.91 22.27 16.74
C ASP A 336 6.20 22.66 17.49
N SER A 337 6.31 23.90 18.02
CA SER A 337 7.50 24.35 18.76
C SER A 337 7.72 23.66 20.12
N ASN A 338 6.74 22.90 20.60
CA ASN A 338 6.77 22.18 21.88
C ASN A 338 7.24 20.72 21.76
N VAL A 339 7.57 20.22 20.56
CA VAL A 339 8.04 18.85 20.38
C VAL A 339 9.43 18.64 21.03
N PRO A 340 9.76 17.43 21.50
CA PRO A 340 11.10 17.14 22.01
C PRO A 340 12.15 17.18 20.89
N GLU A 341 13.41 17.50 21.26
CA GLU A 341 14.52 17.49 20.31
C GLU A 341 14.85 16.08 19.82
N PHE A 342 15.22 15.95 18.55
CA PHE A 342 15.71 14.69 17.99
C PHE A 342 17.05 14.27 18.61
N ILE A 343 17.24 12.96 18.78
CA ILE A 343 18.53 12.42 19.16
C ILE A 343 19.43 12.36 17.91
N PRO A 344 20.59 13.04 17.90
CA PRO A 344 21.52 12.96 16.78
C PRO A 344 22.16 11.57 16.69
N VAL A 345 22.46 11.15 15.46
CA VAL A 345 23.12 9.87 15.15
C VAL A 345 24.49 10.14 14.58
N VAL A 346 25.49 9.44 15.10
CA VAL A 346 26.86 9.46 14.58
C VAL A 346 27.01 8.32 13.58
N THR A 347 27.52 8.64 12.39
CA THR A 347 27.76 7.63 11.34
C THR A 347 28.84 6.64 11.76
N ASN A 348 28.63 5.35 11.49
CA ASN A 348 29.68 4.34 11.55
C ASN A 348 30.34 4.07 10.19
N LYS A 349 29.95 4.82 9.16
CA LYS A 349 30.52 4.76 7.81
C LYS A 349 30.84 6.19 7.33
N PRO A 350 31.77 6.91 7.97
CA PRO A 350 32.20 8.20 7.47
C PRO A 350 32.84 8.06 6.08
N GLY A 351 32.56 9.02 5.20
CA GLY A 351 33.21 9.14 3.90
C GLY A 351 34.56 9.88 3.97
N GLU A 352 35.22 9.97 2.82
CA GLU A 352 36.55 10.59 2.69
C GLU A 352 36.53 12.13 2.56
N GLY A 353 35.34 12.72 2.44
CA GLY A 353 35.14 14.16 2.32
C GLY A 353 35.24 14.91 3.65
N PRO A 354 35.18 16.25 3.61
CA PRO A 354 35.14 17.09 4.81
C PRO A 354 34.02 16.63 5.77
N ASP A 355 34.31 16.65 7.07
CA ASP A 355 33.38 16.24 8.13
C ASP A 355 32.80 14.82 7.99
N GLY A 356 33.51 13.93 7.27
CA GLY A 356 33.09 12.54 7.07
C GLY A 356 31.99 12.37 6.01
N THR A 357 31.83 13.34 5.10
CA THR A 357 30.89 13.24 3.97
C THR A 357 31.38 12.27 2.90
N HIS A 358 30.45 11.62 2.19
CA HIS A 358 30.80 10.76 1.05
C HIS A 358 31.03 11.58 -0.20
N LEU A 359 32.01 11.17 -1.01
CA LEU A 359 32.27 11.75 -2.31
C LEU A 359 31.53 10.94 -3.37
N PHE A 360 30.82 11.63 -4.25
CA PHE A 360 30.07 11.03 -5.35
C PHE A 360 30.69 11.47 -6.68
N LEU A 361 30.88 10.51 -7.59
CA LEU A 361 31.25 10.82 -8.97
C LEU A 361 30.04 11.42 -9.69
N SER A 362 30.25 12.28 -10.68
CA SER A 362 29.18 12.66 -11.62
C SER A 362 28.71 11.43 -12.40
N GLY A 363 27.53 11.51 -13.01
CA GLY A 363 26.98 10.40 -13.79
C GLY A 363 27.88 9.97 -14.94
N GLU A 364 28.55 10.92 -15.61
CA GLU A 364 29.51 10.66 -16.70
C GLU A 364 30.85 10.13 -16.16
N ASP A 365 31.38 10.68 -15.06
CA ASP A 365 32.64 10.19 -14.46
C ASP A 365 32.51 8.76 -13.92
N ALA A 366 31.32 8.39 -13.43
CA ALA A 366 31.01 7.05 -12.96
C ALA A 366 31.17 5.99 -14.07
N ILE A 367 30.90 6.34 -15.34
CA ILE A 367 31.12 5.43 -16.48
C ILE A 367 32.59 5.01 -16.57
N GLY A 368 33.53 5.91 -16.25
CA GLY A 368 34.96 5.61 -16.21
C GLY A 368 35.36 4.56 -15.15
N LYS A 369 34.47 4.24 -14.20
CA LYS A 369 34.64 3.15 -13.22
C LYS A 369 33.95 1.86 -13.63
N MET A 370 33.19 1.87 -14.73
CA MET A 370 32.44 0.73 -15.24
C MET A 370 33.25 -0.06 -16.26
N THR A 371 33.17 -1.39 -16.15
CA THR A 371 33.55 -2.35 -17.18
C THR A 371 32.25 -2.86 -17.82
N VAL A 372 32.06 -2.55 -19.09
CA VAL A 372 30.87 -2.93 -19.87
C VAL A 372 31.19 -4.18 -20.69
N HIS A 373 30.20 -5.05 -20.89
CA HIS A 373 30.29 -6.23 -21.75
C HIS A 373 30.95 -5.91 -23.09
N SER A 374 31.83 -6.78 -23.55
CA SER A 374 32.64 -6.60 -24.76
C SER A 374 31.84 -6.17 -26.01
N LYS A 375 30.60 -6.65 -26.14
CA LYS A 375 29.66 -6.36 -27.25
C LYS A 375 28.68 -5.20 -27.00
N CYS A 376 28.78 -4.50 -25.88
CA CYS A 376 27.87 -3.42 -25.53
C CYS A 376 28.59 -2.08 -25.39
N ASP A 377 27.85 -1.00 -25.66
CA ASP A 377 28.19 0.38 -25.30
C ASP A 377 27.25 0.84 -24.18
N LEU A 378 27.68 1.88 -23.45
CA LEU A 378 26.94 2.45 -22.33
C LEU A 378 26.98 3.98 -22.41
N ASN A 379 25.85 4.63 -22.15
CA ASN A 379 25.77 6.08 -21.96
C ASN A 379 24.91 6.42 -20.75
N LEU A 380 25.16 7.59 -20.15
CA LEU A 380 24.27 8.20 -19.17
C LEU A 380 23.00 8.65 -19.91
N PHE A 381 21.84 8.17 -19.47
CA PHE A 381 20.54 8.66 -19.96
C PHE A 381 20.15 9.92 -19.21
N VAL A 382 20.23 9.90 -17.88
CA VAL A 382 19.94 11.05 -17.01
C VAL A 382 20.51 10.86 -15.60
N SER A 383 20.80 11.96 -14.90
CA SER A 383 21.19 11.98 -13.48
C SER A 383 20.49 13.09 -12.69
N GLU A 384 20.69 13.04 -11.38
CA GLU A 384 20.30 14.09 -10.43
C GLU A 384 20.81 15.50 -10.80
N GLU A 385 21.93 15.58 -11.55
CA GLU A 385 22.52 16.86 -11.94
C GLU A 385 21.64 17.59 -12.96
N GLN A 386 20.94 16.86 -13.83
CA GLN A 386 19.96 17.45 -14.75
C GLN A 386 18.59 17.63 -14.07
N PHE A 387 18.14 16.63 -13.31
CA PHE A 387 16.84 16.67 -12.63
C PHE A 387 16.98 16.28 -11.15
N PRO A 388 17.01 17.26 -10.23
CA PRO A 388 17.18 17.03 -8.79
C PRO A 388 16.10 16.16 -8.14
N GLU A 389 14.98 15.93 -8.83
CA GLU A 389 13.92 15.02 -8.40
C GLU A 389 14.32 13.54 -8.48
N LEU A 390 15.29 13.17 -9.33
CA LEU A 390 15.74 11.81 -9.54
C LEU A 390 16.72 11.39 -8.44
N VAL A 391 16.19 11.10 -7.25
CA VAL A 391 16.97 10.66 -6.09
C VAL A 391 16.59 9.24 -5.71
N ASN A 392 17.58 8.38 -5.46
CA ASN A 392 17.39 6.99 -5.03
C ASN A 392 16.31 6.28 -5.89
N PRO A 393 16.47 6.18 -7.22
CA PRO A 393 15.50 5.53 -8.10
C PRO A 393 15.30 4.06 -7.71
N VAL A 394 14.05 3.65 -7.48
CA VAL A 394 13.70 2.34 -6.88
C VAL A 394 13.32 1.31 -7.94
N GLN A 395 12.39 1.69 -8.80
CA GLN A 395 11.88 0.88 -9.92
C GLN A 395 11.69 1.83 -11.11
N MET A 396 11.79 1.30 -12.34
CA MET A 396 11.45 1.99 -13.57
C MET A 396 10.62 1.11 -14.51
N ALA A 397 9.92 1.74 -15.45
CA ALA A 397 9.19 1.06 -16.50
C ALA A 397 8.97 2.00 -17.69
N PHE A 398 8.69 1.45 -18.88
CA PHE A 398 8.30 2.26 -20.04
C PHE A 398 6.80 2.19 -20.29
N ASP A 399 6.14 3.35 -20.40
CA ASP A 399 4.71 3.42 -20.68
C ASP A 399 4.36 3.07 -22.13
N THR A 400 3.08 3.10 -22.49
CA THR A 400 2.60 2.78 -23.85
C THR A 400 2.95 3.84 -24.89
N GLN A 401 3.42 5.01 -24.45
CA GLN A 401 3.97 6.07 -25.31
C GLN A 401 5.49 5.92 -25.49
N GLY A 402 6.14 5.06 -24.71
CA GLY A 402 7.58 4.80 -24.76
C GLY A 402 8.41 5.74 -23.89
N ARG A 403 7.79 6.43 -22.92
CA ARG A 403 8.47 7.32 -21.96
C ARG A 403 8.98 6.49 -20.79
N CYS A 404 10.12 6.87 -20.21
CA CYS A 404 10.70 6.19 -19.06
C CYS A 404 10.09 6.74 -17.77
N TRP A 405 9.54 5.89 -16.92
CA TRP A 405 8.96 6.26 -15.64
C TRP A 405 9.83 5.75 -14.51
N VAL A 406 9.99 6.53 -13.44
CA VAL A 406 10.86 6.17 -12.31
C VAL A 406 10.18 6.51 -10.98
N ALA A 407 10.11 5.53 -10.08
CA ALA A 407 9.80 5.78 -8.67
C ALA A 407 11.06 6.31 -7.97
N ALA A 408 11.01 7.55 -7.47
CA ALA A 408 12.12 8.23 -6.82
C ALA A 408 11.84 8.42 -5.32
N TRP A 409 12.83 8.10 -4.48
CA TRP A 409 12.66 7.97 -3.03
C TRP A 409 13.69 8.81 -2.26
N ALA A 410 13.52 10.13 -2.32
CA ALA A 410 14.39 11.09 -1.67
C ALA A 410 14.42 10.94 -0.13
N THR A 411 13.32 10.48 0.47
CA THR A 411 13.22 10.35 1.93
C THR A 411 13.80 9.05 2.51
N TYR A 412 14.45 8.21 1.72
CA TYR A 412 15.00 6.92 2.18
C TYR A 412 15.78 7.01 3.51
N PRO A 413 15.61 6.04 4.45
CA PRO A 413 14.74 4.86 4.39
C PRO A 413 13.31 5.10 4.87
N HIS A 414 13.00 6.31 5.33
CA HIS A 414 11.65 6.82 5.56
C HIS A 414 11.71 8.29 5.95
N TRP A 415 10.59 8.98 5.78
CA TRP A 415 10.45 10.39 6.11
C TRP A 415 10.81 10.72 7.56
N LYS A 416 11.48 11.86 7.77
CA LYS A 416 11.76 12.43 9.09
C LYS A 416 10.79 13.55 9.47
N PRO A 417 10.04 13.43 10.59
CA PRO A 417 9.14 14.49 11.04
C PRO A 417 9.82 15.85 11.18
N LEU A 418 9.14 16.91 10.74
CA LEU A 418 9.58 18.32 10.80
C LEU A 418 10.84 18.69 10.01
N VAL A 419 11.57 17.71 9.48
CA VAL A 419 12.80 17.91 8.71
C VAL A 419 12.53 17.72 7.22
N GLU A 420 11.74 16.71 6.88
CA GLU A 420 11.42 16.34 5.50
C GLU A 420 9.94 16.54 5.21
N LYS A 421 9.56 16.46 3.94
CA LYS A 421 8.17 16.37 3.50
C LYS A 421 7.96 14.98 2.90
N MET A 422 6.82 14.34 3.16
CA MET A 422 6.42 13.13 2.42
C MET A 422 6.04 13.54 1.00
N ASP A 423 7.03 13.63 0.14
CA ASP A 423 6.90 14.10 -1.24
C ASP A 423 7.85 13.31 -2.16
N ASP A 424 7.97 12.00 -1.88
CA ASP A 424 8.57 11.08 -2.84
C ASP A 424 7.70 11.06 -4.11
N LYS A 425 8.31 10.68 -5.25
CA LYS A 425 7.73 11.00 -6.56
C LYS A 425 7.68 9.80 -7.49
N LEU A 426 6.70 9.84 -8.37
CA LEU A 426 6.70 9.09 -9.63
C LEU A 426 6.99 10.07 -10.76
N LEU A 427 8.12 9.87 -11.44
CA LEU A 427 8.64 10.76 -12.48
C LEU A 427 8.43 10.18 -13.87
N ILE A 428 8.28 11.07 -14.87
CA ILE A 428 8.29 10.75 -16.30
C ILE A 428 9.52 11.43 -16.91
N LEU A 429 10.33 10.66 -17.62
CA LEU A 429 11.55 11.07 -18.29
C LEU A 429 11.39 10.84 -19.80
N GLU A 430 11.65 11.87 -20.59
CA GLU A 430 11.54 11.82 -22.05
C GLU A 430 12.85 12.25 -22.70
N ASP A 431 13.15 11.63 -23.84
CA ASP A 431 14.22 12.00 -24.78
C ASP A 431 13.53 12.50 -26.04
N THR A 432 13.36 13.82 -26.16
CA THR A 432 12.52 14.40 -27.23
C THR A 432 13.25 14.56 -28.57
N ASP A 433 14.58 14.50 -28.58
CA ASP A 433 15.40 14.60 -29.80
C ASP A 433 16.04 13.27 -30.25
N ASN A 434 15.84 12.20 -29.47
CA ASN A 434 16.33 10.84 -29.70
C ASN A 434 17.86 10.74 -29.71
N ASP A 435 18.56 11.59 -28.95
CA ASP A 435 20.03 11.52 -28.81
C ASP A 435 20.49 10.46 -27.79
N GLY A 436 19.55 9.83 -27.10
CA GLY A 436 19.80 8.82 -26.07
C GLY A 436 19.96 9.39 -24.67
N LYS A 437 19.57 10.65 -24.43
CA LYS A 437 19.56 11.33 -23.14
C LYS A 437 18.19 11.94 -22.86
N ALA A 438 17.75 11.92 -21.61
CA ALA A 438 16.52 12.59 -21.23
C ALA A 438 16.74 14.10 -21.19
N ASP A 439 15.81 14.86 -21.78
CA ASP A 439 15.79 16.33 -21.80
C ASP A 439 14.54 16.91 -21.13
N VAL A 440 13.57 16.06 -20.76
CA VAL A 440 12.36 16.43 -20.01
C VAL A 440 12.18 15.53 -18.79
N CYS A 441 11.83 16.15 -17.65
CA CYS A 441 11.35 15.47 -16.45
C CYS A 441 10.04 16.09 -15.98
N LYS A 442 9.03 15.25 -15.74
CA LYS A 442 7.73 15.63 -15.18
C LYS A 442 7.48 14.84 -13.89
N THR A 443 6.79 15.44 -12.94
CA THR A 443 6.27 14.73 -11.77
C THR A 443 4.82 14.32 -12.04
N PHE A 444 4.59 13.04 -12.31
CA PHE A 444 3.22 12.52 -12.48
C PHE A 444 2.46 12.49 -11.16
N ALA A 445 3.14 12.06 -10.10
CA ALA A 445 2.61 12.07 -8.75
C ALA A 445 3.67 12.45 -7.73
N GLY A 446 3.41 13.51 -6.96
CA GLY A 446 4.09 13.80 -5.71
C GLY A 446 3.24 13.39 -4.50
N GLY A 447 3.70 13.77 -3.31
CA GLY A 447 3.04 13.45 -2.04
C GLY A 447 3.08 11.96 -1.69
N LEU A 448 3.99 11.18 -2.30
CA LEU A 448 4.14 9.77 -1.99
C LEU A 448 5.06 9.56 -0.78
N HIS A 449 4.99 8.38 -0.20
CA HIS A 449 5.84 7.93 0.91
C HIS A 449 6.35 6.53 0.61
N ASN A 450 7.67 6.37 0.43
CA ASN A 450 8.31 5.08 0.13
C ASN A 450 7.72 4.35 -1.11
N PRO A 451 7.69 4.97 -2.31
CA PRO A 451 7.20 4.32 -3.51
C PRO A 451 8.15 3.18 -3.91
N THR A 452 7.78 1.96 -3.55
CA THR A 452 8.66 0.77 -3.61
C THR A 452 8.49 -0.05 -4.89
N GLY A 453 7.49 0.30 -5.70
CA GLY A 453 7.26 -0.26 -7.02
C GLY A 453 5.98 0.27 -7.64
N PHE A 454 5.81 0.06 -8.95
CA PHE A 454 4.62 0.48 -9.67
C PHE A 454 4.38 -0.35 -10.93
N GLU A 455 3.18 -0.28 -11.50
CA GLU A 455 2.84 -0.92 -12.77
C GLU A 455 1.67 -0.22 -13.47
N PHE A 456 1.66 -0.18 -14.79
CA PHE A 456 0.61 0.45 -15.58
C PHE A 456 -0.63 -0.44 -15.70
N TRP A 457 -1.81 0.15 -15.53
CA TRP A 457 -3.07 -0.56 -15.69
C TRP A 457 -4.20 0.42 -16.01
N ASN A 458 -5.12 0.04 -16.91
CA ASN A 458 -6.37 0.77 -17.19
C ASN A 458 -6.19 2.28 -17.49
N GLY A 459 -5.12 2.61 -18.22
CA GLY A 459 -4.75 3.99 -18.57
C GLY A 459 -4.28 4.84 -17.39
N GLY A 460 -3.88 4.21 -16.28
CA GLY A 460 -3.24 4.84 -15.13
C GLY A 460 -2.10 3.96 -14.60
N VAL A 461 -1.75 4.15 -13.34
CA VAL A 461 -0.62 3.48 -12.66
C VAL A 461 -1.04 2.97 -11.29
N LEU A 462 -0.71 1.72 -11.00
CA LEU A 462 -0.74 1.14 -9.67
C LEU A 462 0.59 1.44 -8.97
N VAL A 463 0.58 2.08 -7.81
CA VAL A 463 1.79 2.51 -7.08
C VAL A 463 1.77 1.96 -5.65
N ALA A 464 2.85 1.25 -5.29
CA ALA A 464 3.04 0.71 -3.96
C ALA A 464 3.43 1.82 -2.98
N GLN A 465 2.70 1.94 -1.88
CA GLN A 465 3.04 2.79 -0.75
C GLN A 465 2.52 2.07 0.49
N CYS A 466 3.30 1.13 1.01
CA CYS A 466 2.83 0.26 2.09
C CYS A 466 2.29 1.10 3.26
N PRO A 467 1.08 0.79 3.76
CA PRO A 467 0.32 -0.44 3.57
C PRO A 467 -0.67 -0.48 2.40
N ASP A 468 -0.59 0.49 1.49
CA ASP A 468 -1.51 0.74 0.38
C ASP A 468 -0.95 0.29 -0.97
N LEU A 469 -1.87 -0.11 -1.86
CA LEU A 469 -1.67 0.01 -3.30
C LEU A 469 -2.61 1.10 -3.82
N TRP A 470 -2.05 2.12 -4.45
CA TRP A 470 -2.80 3.22 -5.04
C TRP A 470 -3.01 3.01 -6.53
N PHE A 471 -4.18 3.36 -7.04
CA PHE A 471 -4.41 3.61 -8.45
C PHE A 471 -4.40 5.13 -8.69
N LEU A 472 -3.49 5.58 -9.55
CA LEU A 472 -3.30 6.96 -9.93
C LEU A 472 -3.59 7.10 -11.42
N LYS A 473 -4.34 8.12 -11.83
CA LYS A 473 -4.65 8.34 -13.24
C LYS A 473 -4.74 9.83 -13.52
N ASP A 474 -4.30 10.21 -14.71
CA ASP A 474 -4.52 11.51 -15.34
C ASP A 474 -5.75 11.39 -16.26
N THR A 475 -6.71 12.31 -16.14
CA THR A 475 -7.91 12.32 -16.98
C THR A 475 -8.02 13.50 -17.95
N ASP A 476 -7.09 14.46 -17.92
CA ASP A 476 -7.12 15.64 -18.77
C ASP A 476 -5.90 15.79 -19.70
N GLY A 477 -4.89 14.93 -19.53
CA GLY A 477 -3.72 14.80 -20.39
C GLY A 477 -2.59 15.77 -20.06
N ASP A 478 -2.55 16.32 -18.85
CA ASP A 478 -1.47 17.19 -18.37
C ASP A 478 -0.28 16.44 -17.75
N ASP A 479 -0.31 15.11 -17.77
CA ASP A 479 0.66 14.20 -17.13
C ASP A 479 0.72 14.36 -15.60
N VAL A 480 -0.38 14.74 -14.94
CA VAL A 480 -0.51 14.78 -13.48
C VAL A 480 -1.72 13.95 -13.03
N ALA A 481 -1.51 13.11 -12.01
CA ALA A 481 -2.59 12.30 -11.47
C ALA A 481 -3.64 13.14 -10.73
N ASP A 482 -4.86 13.19 -11.28
CA ASP A 482 -6.04 13.82 -10.69
C ASP A 482 -6.96 12.81 -9.98
N ILE A 483 -6.90 11.54 -10.38
CA ILE A 483 -7.52 10.41 -9.68
C ILE A 483 -6.49 9.78 -8.73
N ARG A 484 -6.89 9.59 -7.47
CA ARG A 484 -6.15 8.83 -6.46
C ARG A 484 -7.07 7.91 -5.68
N GLU A 485 -6.95 6.60 -5.89
CA GLU A 485 -7.81 5.61 -5.24
C GLU A 485 -6.99 4.51 -4.58
N ARG A 486 -7.26 4.22 -3.30
CA ARG A 486 -6.63 3.11 -2.56
C ARG A 486 -7.35 1.80 -2.88
N VAL A 487 -6.81 1.04 -3.84
CA VAL A 487 -7.43 -0.19 -4.37
C VAL A 487 -7.10 -1.45 -3.55
N LEU A 488 -5.96 -1.46 -2.84
CA LEU A 488 -5.65 -2.44 -1.81
C LEU A 488 -5.18 -1.75 -0.52
N HIS A 489 -5.44 -2.40 0.60
CA HIS A 489 -4.98 -1.99 1.92
C HIS A 489 -4.72 -3.21 2.79
N GLY A 490 -3.76 -3.11 3.71
CA GLY A 490 -3.42 -4.20 4.63
C GLY A 490 -2.10 -4.91 4.33
N LEU A 491 -1.34 -4.43 3.35
CA LEU A 491 0.08 -4.79 3.20
C LEU A 491 0.87 -4.34 4.43
N ASP A 492 1.95 -5.03 4.79
CA ASP A 492 2.76 -4.62 5.93
C ASP A 492 3.85 -3.60 5.55
N SER A 493 4.20 -2.71 6.48
CA SER A 493 5.24 -1.68 6.40
C SER A 493 6.35 -1.89 7.43
N ALA A 494 6.43 -3.09 8.02
CA ALA A 494 7.35 -3.48 9.08
C ALA A 494 8.84 -3.20 8.78
N ASP A 495 9.26 -3.31 7.51
CA ASP A 495 10.61 -2.99 7.08
C ASP A 495 10.64 -2.55 5.61
N THR A 496 11.17 -1.37 5.31
CA THR A 496 11.08 -0.80 3.97
C THR A 496 11.95 -1.50 2.92
N HIS A 497 12.94 -2.32 3.33
CA HIS A 497 13.67 -3.19 2.40
C HIS A 497 12.91 -4.45 2.02
N HIS A 498 12.01 -4.90 2.90
CA HIS A 498 11.20 -6.11 2.72
C HIS A 498 9.77 -5.79 2.28
N ALA A 499 9.48 -4.51 2.05
CA ALA A 499 8.21 -4.02 1.55
C ALA A 499 7.87 -4.54 0.15
N SER A 500 6.59 -4.38 -0.20
CA SER A 500 6.04 -4.79 -1.49
C SER A 500 6.90 -4.24 -2.63
N ASN A 501 7.47 -5.12 -3.46
CA ASN A 501 8.38 -4.74 -4.53
C ASN A 501 8.21 -5.66 -5.76
N SER A 502 8.99 -5.39 -6.82
CA SER A 502 9.05 -6.19 -8.06
C SER A 502 7.71 -6.35 -8.74
N PHE A 503 7.06 -5.22 -9.01
CA PHE A 503 5.73 -5.16 -9.62
C PHE A 503 5.80 -5.57 -11.08
N THR A 504 4.99 -6.55 -11.49
CA THR A 504 4.89 -6.99 -12.89
C THR A 504 3.54 -7.63 -13.19
N LEU A 505 3.07 -7.53 -14.43
CA LEU A 505 1.85 -8.17 -14.91
C LEU A 505 2.15 -9.52 -15.56
N ASP A 506 1.34 -10.53 -15.24
CA ASP A 506 1.32 -11.76 -16.04
C ASP A 506 0.67 -11.52 -17.42
N PRO A 507 0.76 -12.49 -18.35
CA PRO A 507 0.08 -12.39 -19.64
C PRO A 507 -1.45 -12.25 -19.56
N GLY A 508 -2.07 -12.58 -18.42
CA GLY A 508 -3.51 -12.42 -18.16
C GLY A 508 -3.90 -11.06 -17.58
N GLY A 509 -2.93 -10.21 -17.24
CA GLY A 509 -3.15 -8.88 -16.66
C GLY A 509 -3.35 -8.86 -15.15
N ALA A 510 -3.01 -9.95 -14.44
CA ALA A 510 -2.92 -9.92 -12.99
C ALA A 510 -1.55 -9.36 -12.57
N LEU A 511 -1.55 -8.53 -11.53
CA LEU A 511 -0.36 -7.94 -10.93
C LEU A 511 0.27 -8.91 -9.93
N TYR A 512 1.58 -9.08 -10.00
CA TYR A 512 2.39 -9.81 -9.05
C TYR A 512 3.38 -8.86 -8.39
N PHE A 513 3.59 -9.08 -7.10
CA PHE A 513 4.56 -8.37 -6.28
C PHE A 513 4.89 -9.24 -5.06
N GLN A 514 5.98 -8.95 -4.38
CA GLN A 514 6.41 -9.78 -3.25
C GLN A 514 6.77 -8.95 -2.02
N GLU A 515 6.67 -9.60 -0.85
CA GLU A 515 7.16 -9.08 0.43
C GLU A 515 8.15 -10.06 1.06
N GLY A 516 9.04 -9.54 1.92
CA GLY A 516 10.06 -10.32 2.60
C GLY A 516 9.69 -10.75 4.03
N THR A 517 10.72 -11.25 4.73
CA THR A 517 10.65 -11.57 6.16
C THR A 517 10.22 -10.33 6.98
N PHE A 518 9.68 -10.55 8.19
CA PHE A 518 9.12 -9.55 9.12
C PHE A 518 7.72 -9.06 8.80
N HIS A 519 7.29 -9.17 7.53
CA HIS A 519 5.98 -8.69 7.11
C HIS A 519 4.86 -9.65 7.52
N HIS A 520 3.72 -9.06 7.88
CA HIS A 520 2.53 -9.68 8.45
C HIS A 520 1.27 -9.12 7.76
N THR A 521 1.21 -9.30 6.44
CA THR A 521 0.13 -8.78 5.59
C THR A 521 -1.23 -9.44 5.89
N GLN A 522 -2.28 -8.62 5.96
CA GLN A 522 -3.67 -9.06 6.11
C GLN A 522 -4.59 -8.19 5.24
N VAL A 523 -5.12 -8.75 4.16
CA VAL A 523 -5.91 -8.01 3.17
C VAL A 523 -7.34 -8.53 3.13
N GLU A 524 -8.31 -7.63 3.29
CA GLU A 524 -9.74 -7.93 3.10
C GLU A 524 -10.12 -7.78 1.63
N THR A 525 -10.93 -8.72 1.13
CA THR A 525 -11.52 -8.63 -0.22
C THR A 525 -12.94 -9.16 -0.20
N PRO A 526 -13.78 -8.85 -1.22
CA PRO A 526 -15.13 -9.39 -1.30
C PRO A 526 -15.21 -10.92 -1.35
N TYR A 527 -14.10 -11.60 -1.64
CA TYR A 527 -14.06 -13.02 -2.03
C TYR A 527 -13.94 -14.00 -0.85
N GLY A 528 -13.61 -13.55 0.36
CA GLY A 528 -13.31 -14.47 1.44
C GLY A 528 -12.86 -13.79 2.73
N ALA A 529 -12.59 -14.62 3.75
CA ALA A 529 -11.89 -14.18 4.95
C ALA A 529 -10.56 -13.50 4.59
N PRO A 530 -9.99 -12.65 5.47
CA PRO A 530 -8.75 -11.94 5.18
C PRO A 530 -7.65 -12.86 4.63
N THR A 531 -7.09 -12.49 3.48
CA THR A 531 -5.91 -13.15 2.93
C THR A 531 -4.72 -12.76 3.80
N ARG A 532 -4.12 -13.75 4.48
CA ARG A 532 -3.05 -13.54 5.45
C ARG A 532 -1.73 -14.14 4.98
N SER A 533 -0.66 -13.38 5.21
CA SER A 533 0.72 -13.81 5.04
C SER A 533 1.52 -13.39 6.27
N ALA A 534 2.51 -14.20 6.63
CA ALA A 534 3.53 -13.83 7.60
C ALA A 534 4.87 -14.35 7.11
N ASN A 535 5.91 -13.51 7.20
CA ASN A 535 7.27 -13.81 6.78
C ASN A 535 7.35 -14.29 5.33
N ALA A 536 7.20 -13.32 4.42
CA ALA A 536 7.39 -13.41 2.99
C ALA A 536 6.36 -14.18 2.16
N ALA A 537 5.99 -13.62 1.02
CA ALA A 537 5.14 -14.25 0.02
C ALA A 537 5.31 -13.55 -1.33
N CYS A 538 4.97 -14.26 -2.41
CA CYS A 538 4.60 -13.63 -3.68
C CYS A 538 3.07 -13.56 -3.73
N PHE A 539 2.55 -12.37 -3.96
CA PHE A 539 1.13 -12.08 -4.07
C PHE A 539 0.71 -11.99 -5.53
N ARG A 540 -0.59 -12.22 -5.75
CA ARG A 540 -1.26 -12.00 -7.02
C ARG A 540 -2.52 -11.18 -6.78
N TYR A 541 -2.61 -10.05 -7.46
CA TYR A 541 -3.75 -9.13 -7.42
C TYR A 541 -4.36 -8.99 -8.81
N GLU A 542 -5.67 -9.20 -8.91
CA GLU A 542 -6.43 -8.94 -10.13
C GLU A 542 -7.14 -7.58 -10.02
N PRO A 543 -6.57 -6.48 -10.55
CA PRO A 543 -7.16 -5.14 -10.38
C PRO A 543 -8.56 -5.02 -10.98
N ARG A 544 -8.86 -5.77 -12.04
CA ARG A 544 -10.19 -5.77 -12.69
C ARG A 544 -11.31 -6.35 -11.81
N THR A 545 -10.98 -7.34 -10.97
CA THR A 545 -11.94 -8.07 -10.13
C THR A 545 -11.77 -7.75 -8.64
N SER A 546 -10.69 -7.05 -8.27
CA SER A 546 -10.23 -6.83 -6.89
C SER A 546 -9.90 -8.10 -6.10
N LYS A 547 -9.62 -9.22 -6.78
CA LYS A 547 -9.23 -10.46 -6.12
C LYS A 547 -7.76 -10.42 -5.70
N PHE A 548 -7.45 -10.84 -4.47
CA PHE A 548 -6.10 -10.86 -3.92
C PHE A 548 -5.79 -12.23 -3.30
N ASP A 549 -4.73 -12.87 -3.79
CA ASP A 549 -4.31 -14.21 -3.41
C ASP A 549 -2.81 -14.26 -3.04
N VAL A 550 -2.44 -15.24 -2.22
CA VAL A 550 -1.03 -15.64 -2.04
C VAL A 550 -0.68 -16.66 -3.13
N TYR A 551 0.11 -16.24 -4.11
CA TYR A 551 0.52 -17.10 -5.22
C TYR A 551 1.59 -18.10 -4.81
N VAL A 552 2.61 -17.63 -4.08
CA VAL A 552 3.66 -18.47 -3.49
C VAL A 552 3.83 -18.11 -2.02
N ALA A 553 3.47 -19.05 -1.15
CA ALA A 553 3.78 -18.99 0.28
C ALA A 553 5.07 -19.79 0.54
N TYR A 554 6.23 -19.14 0.55
CA TYR A 554 7.53 -19.81 0.75
C TYR A 554 8.39 -19.06 1.76
N GLY A 555 9.39 -19.75 2.32
CA GLY A 555 10.32 -19.18 3.30
C GLY A 555 11.38 -18.28 2.66
N PHE A 556 10.96 -17.30 1.85
CA PHE A 556 11.88 -16.31 1.28
C PHE A 556 12.44 -15.42 2.38
N ALA A 557 13.69 -14.98 2.23
CA ALA A 557 14.24 -13.92 3.05
C ALA A 557 13.71 -12.55 2.59
N ASN A 558 13.90 -12.21 1.31
CA ASN A 558 13.43 -10.96 0.72
C ASN A 558 13.32 -11.11 -0.81
N PRO A 559 12.21 -11.65 -1.35
CA PRO A 559 12.01 -11.81 -2.79
C PRO A 559 12.02 -10.45 -3.50
N HIS A 560 13.04 -10.25 -4.33
CA HIS A 560 13.34 -9.06 -5.15
C HIS A 560 13.71 -9.58 -6.54
N GLY A 561 12.79 -9.43 -7.48
CA GLY A 561 12.90 -9.90 -8.86
C GLY A 561 11.77 -10.85 -9.20
N HIS A 562 10.94 -10.45 -10.17
CA HIS A 562 9.92 -11.29 -10.77
C HIS A 562 9.75 -10.91 -12.22
N VAL A 563 9.90 -11.89 -13.11
CA VAL A 563 9.85 -11.68 -14.55
C VAL A 563 9.17 -12.86 -15.21
N PHE A 564 8.40 -12.57 -16.26
CA PHE A 564 7.75 -13.55 -17.12
C PHE A 564 8.49 -13.67 -18.45
N ASP A 565 8.68 -14.90 -18.90
CA ASP A 565 9.19 -15.15 -20.25
C ASP A 565 8.11 -15.00 -21.33
N ARG A 566 8.47 -15.34 -22.56
CA ARG A 566 7.57 -15.28 -23.71
C ARG A 566 6.32 -16.16 -23.55
N TRP A 567 6.46 -17.29 -22.87
CA TRP A 567 5.44 -18.31 -22.70
C TRP A 567 4.57 -18.10 -21.46
N GLY A 568 4.90 -17.11 -20.63
CA GLY A 568 4.23 -16.83 -19.37
C GLY A 568 4.73 -17.69 -18.21
N GLN A 569 5.90 -18.32 -18.35
CA GLN A 569 6.61 -18.95 -17.24
C GLN A 569 7.25 -17.86 -16.40
N ASP A 570 7.16 -17.99 -15.08
CA ASP A 570 7.57 -16.95 -14.17
C ASP A 570 8.77 -17.37 -13.31
N PHE A 571 9.67 -16.41 -13.13
CA PHE A 571 10.93 -16.59 -12.43
C PHE A 571 11.01 -15.60 -11.28
N LEU A 572 11.43 -16.08 -10.11
CA LEU A 572 11.54 -15.32 -8.87
C LEU A 572 12.98 -15.32 -8.39
N THR A 573 13.43 -14.21 -7.83
CA THR A 573 14.73 -14.12 -7.14
C THR A 573 14.53 -13.72 -5.68
N ASP A 574 15.01 -14.51 -4.74
CA ASP A 574 15.14 -14.14 -3.33
C ASP A 574 16.36 -13.26 -3.13
N GLY A 575 16.14 -11.95 -3.05
CA GLY A 575 17.14 -10.90 -3.07
C GLY A 575 18.20 -11.00 -2.00
N THR A 576 17.86 -11.33 -0.74
CA THR A 576 18.88 -11.40 0.34
C THR A 576 19.95 -12.44 0.03
N GLY A 577 19.55 -13.57 -0.56
CA GLY A 577 20.44 -14.63 -0.99
C GLY A 577 20.82 -14.56 -2.47
N ALA A 578 20.17 -13.72 -3.28
CA ALA A 578 20.15 -13.85 -4.74
C ALA A 578 19.88 -15.31 -5.19
N VAL A 579 18.91 -15.97 -4.55
CA VAL A 579 18.53 -17.36 -4.85
C VAL A 579 17.36 -17.35 -5.83
N ASN A 580 17.52 -17.99 -6.98
CA ASN A 580 16.58 -17.95 -8.08
C ASN A 580 15.70 -19.19 -8.16
N TYR A 581 14.45 -19.01 -8.56
CA TYR A 581 13.46 -20.08 -8.67
C TYR A 581 12.61 -19.86 -9.92
N PHE A 582 12.05 -20.94 -10.47
CA PHE A 582 10.94 -20.86 -11.42
C PHE A 582 9.66 -21.17 -10.64
N ALA A 583 8.75 -20.21 -10.55
CA ALA A 583 7.70 -20.21 -9.53
C ALA A 583 6.64 -21.30 -9.76
N THR A 584 6.37 -21.61 -11.03
CA THR A 584 5.45 -22.68 -11.44
C THR A 584 5.68 -24.04 -10.77
N ALA A 585 6.91 -24.36 -10.32
CA ALA A 585 7.19 -25.62 -9.61
C ALA A 585 6.70 -25.65 -8.16
N PHE A 586 6.44 -24.49 -7.54
CA PHE A 586 6.12 -24.39 -6.11
C PHE A 586 5.11 -23.29 -5.80
N SER A 587 4.28 -22.91 -6.78
CA SER A 587 3.11 -22.07 -6.61
C SER A 587 1.86 -22.92 -6.35
N GLY A 588 0.85 -22.30 -5.76
CA GLY A 588 -0.43 -22.96 -5.46
C GLY A 588 -0.90 -22.75 -4.03
N ARG A 589 -2.16 -23.12 -3.79
CA ARG A 589 -2.86 -22.83 -2.54
C ARG A 589 -2.20 -23.53 -1.35
N MET A 590 -1.82 -22.73 -0.37
CA MET A 590 -1.41 -23.15 0.96
C MET A 590 -2.22 -22.39 2.01
N ASP A 591 -2.87 -23.11 2.92
CA ASP A 591 -3.60 -22.45 4.00
C ASP A 591 -2.60 -21.86 5.00
N PHE A 592 -2.75 -20.57 5.31
CA PHE A 592 -1.94 -19.87 6.32
C PHE A 592 -1.97 -20.63 7.67
N PRO A 593 -0.84 -20.76 8.41
CA PRO A 593 0.49 -20.20 8.13
C PRO A 593 1.43 -21.16 7.38
N LYS A 594 0.91 -22.19 6.72
CA LYS A 594 1.75 -23.18 6.04
C LYS A 594 2.51 -22.53 4.88
N LYS A 595 3.72 -23.03 4.62
CA LYS A 595 4.59 -22.64 3.51
C LYS A 595 4.94 -23.87 2.68
N HIS A 596 5.18 -23.65 1.39
CA HIS A 596 5.76 -24.65 0.50
C HIS A 596 7.11 -25.12 1.03
N ALA A 597 7.40 -26.41 0.78
CA ALA A 597 8.70 -26.99 1.11
C ALA A 597 9.79 -26.45 0.19
N ARG A 598 11.06 -26.75 0.51
CA ARG A 598 12.25 -26.28 -0.21
C ARG A 598 12.13 -26.46 -1.74
N MET A 599 12.45 -25.40 -2.46
CA MET A 599 12.71 -25.41 -3.90
C MET A 599 14.21 -25.30 -4.15
N ASP A 600 14.75 -26.06 -5.10
CA ASP A 600 16.16 -25.95 -5.48
C ASP A 600 16.36 -24.83 -6.52
N PRO A 601 17.45 -24.05 -6.41
CA PRO A 601 17.72 -22.99 -7.37
C PRO A 601 18.17 -23.56 -8.71
N PHE A 602 17.84 -22.85 -9.79
CA PHE A 602 18.22 -23.27 -11.14
C PHE A 602 19.57 -22.70 -11.61
N PHE A 603 20.26 -21.88 -10.82
CA PHE A 603 21.63 -21.46 -11.11
C PHE A 603 22.52 -21.48 -9.85
N LYS A 604 23.83 -21.50 -10.08
CA LYS A 604 24.81 -21.46 -8.99
C LYS A 604 24.95 -20.05 -8.44
N GLN A 605 24.38 -19.79 -7.28
CA GLN A 605 24.48 -18.50 -6.58
C GLN A 605 25.94 -17.98 -6.51
N ARG A 606 26.18 -16.77 -7.02
CA ARG A 606 27.51 -16.13 -7.04
C ARG A 606 27.59 -14.84 -6.23
N THR A 607 26.49 -14.11 -6.17
CA THR A 607 26.40 -12.75 -5.60
C THR A 607 25.31 -12.68 -4.53
N ARG A 608 25.27 -11.56 -3.79
CA ARG A 608 24.14 -11.11 -2.95
C ARG A 608 24.38 -9.66 -2.48
N PRO A 609 23.32 -8.87 -2.24
CA PRO A 609 21.91 -9.16 -2.54
C PRO A 609 21.54 -8.77 -3.97
N CYS A 610 20.45 -9.37 -4.48
CA CYS A 610 19.83 -9.03 -5.76
C CYS A 610 18.62 -8.12 -5.54
N PRO A 611 18.62 -6.88 -6.04
CA PRO A 611 17.46 -5.99 -5.97
C PRO A 611 16.50 -6.10 -7.17
N ALA A 612 16.96 -6.61 -8.31
CA ALA A 612 16.15 -6.75 -9.52
C ALA A 612 16.65 -7.83 -10.47
N THR A 613 15.72 -8.30 -11.30
CA THR A 613 15.91 -9.34 -12.30
C THR A 613 15.15 -8.96 -13.58
N GLU A 614 15.72 -9.22 -14.75
CA GLU A 614 15.05 -8.98 -16.05
C GLU A 614 15.49 -10.03 -17.10
N ILE A 615 14.68 -10.26 -18.14
CA ILE A 615 15.06 -11.01 -19.34
C ILE A 615 15.38 -10.03 -20.48
N LEU A 616 16.57 -10.17 -21.08
CA LEU A 616 17.05 -9.37 -22.21
C LEU A 616 16.38 -9.78 -23.54
N SER A 617 15.06 -9.60 -23.64
CA SER A 617 14.27 -9.96 -24.84
C SER A 617 14.31 -8.85 -25.89
N SER A 618 15.34 -8.87 -26.75
CA SER A 618 15.50 -7.88 -27.82
C SER A 618 16.41 -8.34 -28.95
N ARG A 619 15.96 -8.17 -30.20
CA ARG A 619 16.78 -8.40 -31.41
C ARG A 619 17.87 -7.34 -31.65
N HIS A 620 17.85 -6.23 -30.91
CA HIS A 620 18.93 -5.25 -30.95
C HIS A 620 20.24 -5.90 -30.48
N PHE A 621 20.19 -6.77 -29.48
CA PHE A 621 21.36 -7.50 -28.98
C PHE A 621 21.73 -8.70 -29.86
N PRO A 622 23.00 -9.12 -29.87
CA PRO A 622 23.42 -10.37 -30.52
C PRO A 622 22.71 -11.58 -29.91
N GLU A 623 22.51 -12.64 -30.70
CA GLU A 623 21.77 -13.86 -30.30
C GLU A 623 22.28 -14.49 -29.00
N GLU A 624 23.58 -14.39 -28.70
CA GLU A 624 24.16 -14.94 -27.47
C GLU A 624 23.77 -14.19 -26.19
N LEU A 625 23.30 -12.94 -26.32
CA LEU A 625 22.78 -12.10 -25.25
C LEU A 625 21.25 -12.00 -25.28
N ALA A 626 20.64 -12.29 -26.43
CA ALA A 626 19.19 -12.31 -26.55
C ALA A 626 18.61 -13.38 -25.62
N GLU A 627 17.58 -13.01 -24.86
CA GLU A 627 16.92 -13.85 -23.85
C GLU A 627 17.82 -14.24 -22.65
N SER A 628 18.91 -13.50 -22.42
CA SER A 628 19.70 -13.59 -21.19
C SER A 628 18.87 -13.24 -19.95
N TYR A 629 19.03 -14.01 -18.88
CA TYR A 629 18.50 -13.72 -17.56
C TYR A 629 19.50 -12.86 -16.78
N LEU A 630 19.08 -11.66 -16.44
CA LEU A 630 19.91 -10.62 -15.82
C LEU A 630 19.65 -10.57 -14.32
N ILE A 631 20.73 -10.45 -13.54
CA ILE A 631 20.68 -10.33 -12.09
C ILE A 631 21.48 -9.10 -11.68
N ALA A 632 20.79 -8.08 -11.20
CA ALA A 632 21.44 -6.93 -10.58
C ALA A 632 22.04 -7.33 -9.23
N ASN A 633 23.13 -6.68 -8.82
CA ASN A 633 23.71 -6.86 -7.49
C ASN A 633 24.40 -5.59 -7.00
N VAL A 634 24.30 -5.34 -5.70
CA VAL A 634 24.64 -4.05 -5.09
C VAL A 634 25.73 -4.09 -4.01
N ILE A 635 26.18 -5.28 -3.59
CA ILE A 635 27.25 -5.47 -2.59
C ILE A 635 28.29 -6.47 -3.11
N GLY A 636 29.58 -6.14 -2.99
CA GLY A 636 30.66 -6.98 -3.47
C GLY A 636 30.82 -6.87 -4.98
N PHE A 637 30.03 -7.60 -5.76
CA PHE A 637 29.95 -7.40 -7.21
C PHE A 637 28.90 -6.31 -7.52
N GLN A 638 29.30 -5.07 -7.72
CA GLN A 638 28.35 -3.99 -8.01
C GLN A 638 28.13 -3.90 -9.52
N GLY A 639 27.03 -4.48 -10.01
CA GLY A 639 26.86 -4.69 -11.44
C GLY A 639 25.65 -5.53 -11.82
N ILE A 640 25.60 -5.93 -13.08
CA ILE A 640 24.54 -6.73 -13.69
C ILE A 640 25.16 -8.01 -14.23
N MET A 641 24.90 -9.12 -13.53
CA MET A 641 25.29 -10.45 -13.97
C MET A 641 24.41 -10.91 -15.13
N ASN A 642 24.96 -11.78 -15.97
CA ASN A 642 24.34 -12.28 -17.19
C ASN A 642 24.34 -13.81 -17.15
N TYR A 643 23.18 -14.42 -17.35
CA TYR A 643 23.05 -15.88 -17.40
C TYR A 643 22.27 -16.31 -18.64
N ARG A 644 22.75 -17.36 -19.31
CA ARG A 644 21.97 -18.07 -20.33
C ARG A 644 21.10 -19.11 -19.64
N MET A 645 19.78 -18.99 -19.76
CA MET A 645 18.85 -20.02 -19.29
C MET A 645 18.84 -21.21 -20.26
N ILE A 646 18.80 -22.42 -19.71
CA ILE A 646 18.80 -23.67 -20.44
C ILE A 646 17.63 -24.51 -19.92
N GLU A 647 16.67 -24.81 -20.78
CA GLU A 647 15.61 -25.78 -20.44
C GLU A 647 16.23 -27.17 -20.24
N LYS A 648 15.87 -27.82 -19.13
CA LYS A 648 16.34 -29.17 -18.80
C LYS A 648 15.26 -29.97 -18.11
N ASP A 649 14.89 -31.09 -18.72
CA ASP A 649 13.81 -31.97 -18.27
C ASP A 649 12.49 -31.21 -18.10
N SER A 650 12.04 -31.00 -16.86
CA SER A 650 10.83 -30.22 -16.51
C SER A 650 11.15 -28.91 -15.78
N GLY A 651 12.40 -28.46 -15.82
CA GLY A 651 12.86 -27.25 -15.17
C GLY A 651 13.95 -26.54 -15.97
N PHE A 652 14.83 -25.84 -15.26
CA PHE A 652 15.84 -24.97 -15.84
C PHE A 652 17.21 -25.22 -15.20
N GLU A 653 18.26 -24.93 -15.98
CA GLU A 653 19.60 -24.62 -15.50
C GLU A 653 20.01 -23.25 -16.06
N ALA A 654 21.06 -22.64 -15.52
CA ALA A 654 21.66 -21.45 -16.13
C ALA A 654 23.19 -21.51 -16.17
N GLU A 655 23.74 -20.99 -17.27
CA GLU A 655 25.17 -20.82 -17.51
C GLU A 655 25.56 -19.36 -17.30
N GLU A 656 26.55 -19.09 -16.43
CA GLU A 656 27.07 -17.74 -16.20
C GLU A 656 27.86 -17.27 -17.43
N MET A 657 27.55 -16.07 -17.91
CA MET A 657 28.16 -15.43 -19.08
C MET A 657 28.96 -14.18 -18.65
N GLU A 658 29.64 -13.53 -19.59
CA GLU A 658 30.27 -12.22 -19.33
C GLU A 658 29.19 -11.24 -18.80
N PRO A 659 29.41 -10.56 -17.65
CA PRO A 659 28.46 -9.61 -17.09
C PRO A 659 28.14 -8.45 -18.04
N ILE A 660 26.95 -7.86 -17.91
CA ILE A 660 26.55 -6.71 -18.73
C ILE A 660 27.32 -5.46 -18.33
N VAL A 661 27.42 -5.20 -17.02
CA VAL A 661 28.17 -4.10 -16.42
C VAL A 661 28.73 -4.53 -15.07
N PHE A 662 29.93 -4.07 -14.74
CA PHE A 662 30.52 -4.08 -13.40
C PHE A 662 31.09 -2.70 -13.08
N SER A 663 30.94 -2.18 -11.87
CA SER A 663 31.57 -0.93 -11.43
C SER A 663 32.51 -1.15 -10.26
N SER A 664 33.63 -0.42 -10.29
CA SER A 664 34.56 -0.29 -9.17
C SER A 664 34.20 0.86 -8.22
N ASP A 665 33.20 1.68 -8.54
CA ASP A 665 32.68 2.72 -7.62
C ASP A 665 31.94 2.04 -6.46
N PRO A 666 32.39 2.19 -5.20
CA PRO A 666 31.75 1.58 -4.04
C PRO A 666 30.34 2.10 -3.77
N ASN A 667 29.90 3.20 -4.40
CA ASN A 667 28.56 3.77 -4.26
C ASN A 667 27.59 3.32 -5.35
N PHE A 668 28.05 2.71 -6.44
CA PHE A 668 27.20 2.24 -7.55
C PHE A 668 26.23 1.12 -7.14
N ARG A 669 24.93 1.32 -7.35
CA ARG A 669 23.87 0.38 -6.96
C ARG A 669 22.86 0.22 -8.10
N PRO A 670 23.05 -0.76 -9.03
CA PRO A 670 22.02 -1.07 -10.00
C PRO A 670 20.84 -1.73 -9.28
N VAL A 671 19.67 -1.10 -9.27
CA VAL A 671 18.52 -1.58 -8.48
C VAL A 671 17.30 -1.98 -9.29
N ASP A 672 17.20 -1.57 -10.55
CA ASP A 672 16.17 -2.04 -11.47
C ASP A 672 16.64 -2.06 -12.93
N LEU A 673 16.00 -2.87 -13.78
CA LEU A 673 16.38 -3.16 -15.17
C LEU A 673 15.13 -3.23 -16.06
N GLU A 674 15.15 -2.63 -17.25
CA GLU A 674 13.99 -2.68 -18.16
C GLU A 674 14.42 -2.55 -19.64
N ILE A 675 13.72 -3.25 -20.55
CA ILE A 675 13.94 -3.14 -22.00
C ILE A 675 13.06 -2.04 -22.62
N ALA A 676 13.72 -1.03 -23.17
CA ALA A 676 13.11 0.13 -23.80
C ALA A 676 12.40 -0.20 -25.14
N PRO A 677 11.51 0.67 -25.63
CA PRO A 677 10.81 0.49 -26.92
C PRO A 677 11.71 0.31 -28.13
N ASP A 678 12.93 0.84 -28.08
CA ASP A 678 13.94 0.72 -29.13
C ASP A 678 14.81 -0.55 -29.00
N GLY A 679 14.50 -1.40 -28.02
CA GLY A 679 15.18 -2.66 -27.76
C GLY A 679 16.50 -2.54 -26.98
N SER A 680 16.88 -1.36 -26.50
CA SER A 680 18.04 -1.19 -25.61
C SER A 680 17.68 -1.50 -24.15
N LEU A 681 18.70 -1.82 -23.33
CA LEU A 681 18.54 -2.13 -21.91
C LEU A 681 18.81 -0.87 -21.10
N TYR A 682 17.92 -0.53 -20.18
CA TYR A 682 18.13 0.54 -19.21
C TYR A 682 18.36 -0.06 -17.83
N PHE A 683 19.05 0.69 -16.96
CA PHE A 683 19.13 0.37 -15.53
C PHE A 683 19.18 1.62 -14.66
N THR A 684 18.57 1.56 -13.47
CA THR A 684 18.65 2.63 -12.46
C THR A 684 19.89 2.44 -11.60
N ASP A 685 20.58 3.53 -11.26
CA ASP A 685 21.62 3.55 -10.23
C ASP A 685 21.12 4.38 -9.04
N TRP A 686 20.87 3.69 -7.92
CA TRP A 686 20.43 4.29 -6.67
C TRP A 686 21.53 5.15 -6.02
N GLN A 687 22.79 4.91 -6.37
CA GLN A 687 24.00 5.56 -5.86
C GLN A 687 24.00 5.93 -4.36
N ASN A 688 24.31 4.97 -3.48
CA ASN A 688 24.26 5.24 -2.04
C ASN A 688 25.32 4.44 -1.25
N PRO A 689 26.07 5.08 -0.33
CA PRO A 689 27.05 4.40 0.49
C PRO A 689 26.39 3.46 1.52
N ILE A 690 25.17 3.73 1.98
CA ILE A 690 24.47 2.93 2.98
C ILE A 690 23.14 2.43 2.44
N ILE A 691 23.03 1.11 2.32
CA ILE A 691 21.81 0.44 1.84
C ILE A 691 21.26 -0.63 2.80
N GLY A 692 21.80 -0.75 4.02
CA GLY A 692 21.43 -1.83 4.96
C GLY A 692 20.79 -1.31 6.25
N HIS A 693 19.78 -2.02 6.78
CA HIS A 693 19.16 -1.73 8.09
C HIS A 693 19.83 -2.44 9.28
N MET A 694 20.71 -3.41 9.03
CA MET A 694 21.35 -4.19 10.11
C MET A 694 22.68 -3.60 10.57
N GLN A 695 23.46 -3.04 9.65
CA GLN A 695 24.82 -2.58 9.90
C GLN A 695 24.87 -1.11 10.32
N HIS A 696 23.80 -0.36 10.08
CA HIS A 696 23.75 1.10 10.24
C HIS A 696 22.45 1.49 10.93
N ASN A 697 22.51 2.57 11.71
CA ASN A 697 21.29 3.16 12.28
C ASN A 697 20.35 3.61 11.14
N LEU A 698 19.04 3.56 11.36
CA LEU A 698 18.06 4.04 10.38
C LEU A 698 18.24 5.52 10.03
N ARG A 699 18.66 6.33 11.01
CA ARG A 699 18.94 7.76 10.86
C ARG A 699 20.42 8.10 10.65
N ASP A 700 21.22 7.12 10.22
CA ASP A 700 22.63 7.37 9.89
C ASP A 700 22.74 8.48 8.81
N PRO A 701 23.47 9.58 9.08
CA PRO A 701 23.53 10.74 8.19
C PRO A 701 24.28 10.46 6.89
N SER A 702 24.97 9.32 6.77
CA SER A 702 25.64 8.92 5.53
C SER A 702 24.68 8.30 4.50
N ARG A 703 23.40 8.07 4.81
CA ARG A 703 22.41 7.66 3.80
C ARG A 703 22.18 8.80 2.81
N ASP A 704 22.45 8.54 1.54
CA ASP A 704 22.28 9.55 0.49
C ASP A 704 20.81 9.93 0.26
N LYS A 705 20.59 11.22 -0.04
CA LYS A 705 19.27 11.82 -0.28
C LYS A 705 19.28 12.79 -1.48
N THR A 706 20.28 12.71 -2.35
CA THR A 706 20.48 13.69 -3.43
C THR A 706 20.90 13.10 -4.77
N HIS A 707 21.31 11.84 -4.85
CA HIS A 707 21.85 11.23 -6.06
C HIS A 707 20.95 10.13 -6.62
N GLY A 708 20.96 9.96 -7.94
CA GLY A 708 20.15 8.96 -8.62
C GLY A 708 20.24 9.08 -10.14
N ARG A 709 20.36 7.95 -10.83
CA ARG A 709 20.66 7.95 -12.28
C ARG A 709 19.92 6.87 -13.02
N VAL A 710 19.87 7.07 -14.32
CA VAL A 710 19.49 6.04 -15.29
C VAL A 710 20.58 5.97 -16.35
N TYR A 711 21.02 4.75 -16.64
CA TYR A 711 21.98 4.45 -17.70
C TYR A 711 21.31 3.60 -18.77
N ARG A 712 21.85 3.70 -19.99
CA ARG A 712 21.41 2.94 -21.16
C ARG A 712 22.54 2.10 -21.71
N VAL A 713 22.24 0.86 -22.05
CA VAL A 713 23.13 -0.13 -22.66
C VAL A 713 22.62 -0.49 -24.03
N THR A 714 23.48 -0.37 -25.04
CA THR A 714 23.20 -0.72 -26.44
C THR A 714 24.20 -1.76 -26.95
N ALA A 715 23.85 -2.50 -27.98
CA ALA A 715 24.76 -3.40 -28.66
C ALA A 715 25.61 -2.65 -29.70
N LYS A 716 26.92 -2.88 -29.65
CA LYS A 716 27.90 -2.32 -30.61
C LYS A 716 27.55 -2.69 -32.04
N ASP A 717 27.74 -1.73 -32.94
CA ASP A 717 27.62 -1.91 -34.40
C ASP A 717 26.26 -2.47 -34.88
N ARG A 718 25.20 -2.31 -34.06
CA ARG A 718 23.84 -2.79 -34.37
C ARG A 718 22.85 -1.65 -34.28
N LYS A 719 21.91 -1.64 -35.22
CA LYS A 719 20.81 -0.66 -35.20
C LYS A 719 19.86 -0.97 -34.05
N LEU A 720 19.35 0.08 -33.42
CA LEU A 720 18.20 0.00 -32.53
C LEU A 720 16.97 -0.50 -33.29
N LEU A 721 16.02 -1.07 -32.56
CA LEU A 721 14.70 -1.38 -33.09
C LEU A 721 13.94 -0.08 -33.32
N THR A 722 13.05 -0.09 -34.32
CA THR A 722 12.08 1.01 -34.48
C THR A 722 10.98 0.81 -33.45
N PRO A 723 10.75 1.77 -32.53
CA PRO A 723 9.66 1.68 -31.55
C PRO A 723 8.32 1.45 -32.24
N LYS A 724 7.55 0.49 -31.71
CA LYS A 724 6.19 0.22 -32.18
C LYS A 724 5.25 1.23 -31.55
N LYS A 725 4.38 1.84 -32.37
CA LYS A 725 3.29 2.67 -31.86
C LYS A 725 2.28 1.80 -31.14
N ILE A 726 1.97 2.14 -29.89
CA ILE A 726 1.04 1.39 -29.02
C ILE A 726 -0.06 2.33 -28.53
N ALA A 727 0.31 3.41 -27.85
CA ALA A 727 -0.65 4.39 -27.36
C ALA A 727 -1.60 4.88 -28.49
N GLY A 728 -2.90 4.76 -28.24
CA GLY A 728 -3.94 5.23 -29.15
C GLY A 728 -4.11 4.41 -30.43
N GLU A 729 -3.40 3.29 -30.62
CA GLU A 729 -3.67 2.37 -31.72
C GLU A 729 -5.06 1.70 -31.57
N PRO A 730 -5.70 1.31 -32.68
CA PRO A 730 -6.96 0.56 -32.63
C PRO A 730 -6.72 -0.88 -32.15
N ILE A 731 -7.73 -1.49 -31.54
CA ILE A 731 -7.67 -2.85 -30.95
C ILE A 731 -7.04 -3.88 -31.92
N PRO A 732 -7.41 -3.97 -33.22
CA PRO A 732 -6.79 -4.95 -34.13
C PRO A 732 -5.27 -4.78 -34.29
N ALA A 733 -4.77 -3.54 -34.26
CA ALA A 733 -3.33 -3.27 -34.35
C ALA A 733 -2.62 -3.69 -33.05
N LEU A 734 -3.21 -3.41 -31.88
CA LEU A 734 -2.71 -3.84 -30.59
C LEU A 734 -2.65 -5.37 -30.47
N LEU A 735 -3.68 -6.07 -30.95
CA LEU A 735 -3.71 -7.54 -30.99
C LEU A 735 -2.64 -8.12 -31.91
N ASP A 736 -2.31 -7.45 -33.02
CA ASP A 736 -1.22 -7.89 -33.90
C ASP A 736 0.15 -7.77 -33.23
N LEU A 737 0.37 -6.72 -32.43
CA LEU A 737 1.61 -6.54 -31.66
C LEU A 737 1.87 -7.65 -30.63
N LEU A 738 0.84 -8.41 -30.22
CA LEU A 738 1.02 -9.58 -29.35
C LEU A 738 1.85 -10.71 -29.99
N LYS A 739 2.09 -10.64 -31.31
CA LYS A 739 2.92 -11.57 -32.09
C LYS A 739 4.39 -11.15 -32.18
N GLU A 740 4.73 -9.93 -31.82
CA GLU A 740 6.11 -9.43 -31.87
C GLU A 740 7.05 -10.30 -31.03
N PRO A 741 8.32 -10.46 -31.42
CA PRO A 741 9.24 -11.29 -30.67
C PRO A 741 9.69 -10.69 -29.35
N GLU A 742 9.71 -9.36 -29.24
CA GLU A 742 10.11 -8.64 -28.04
C GLU A 742 9.02 -8.73 -26.94
N ASN A 743 9.37 -9.31 -25.78
CA ASN A 743 8.43 -9.48 -24.67
C ASN A 743 7.82 -8.14 -24.20
N ARG A 744 8.63 -7.08 -24.11
CA ARG A 744 8.17 -5.76 -23.64
C ARG A 744 7.27 -5.02 -24.65
N VAL A 745 7.29 -5.37 -25.94
CA VAL A 745 6.29 -4.86 -26.90
C VAL A 745 4.93 -5.49 -26.63
N ARG A 746 4.89 -6.82 -26.46
CA ARG A 746 3.66 -7.55 -26.11
C ARG A 746 3.10 -7.10 -24.77
N TYR A 747 3.99 -6.82 -23.81
CA TYR A 747 3.66 -6.33 -22.48
C TYR A 747 2.91 -4.99 -22.52
N ARG A 748 3.51 -3.97 -23.15
CA ARG A 748 2.89 -2.65 -23.31
C ARG A 748 1.60 -2.69 -24.14
N ALA A 749 1.50 -3.58 -25.14
CA ALA A 749 0.25 -3.78 -25.88
C ALA A 749 -0.87 -4.32 -24.97
N ARG A 750 -0.58 -5.24 -24.04
CA ARG A 750 -1.56 -5.71 -23.04
C ARG A 750 -1.96 -4.60 -22.05
N ILE A 751 -1.03 -3.77 -21.62
CA ILE A 751 -1.31 -2.60 -20.79
C ILE A 751 -2.28 -1.66 -21.51
N GLU A 752 -2.02 -1.32 -22.76
CA GLU A 752 -2.91 -0.46 -23.56
C GLU A 752 -4.31 -1.08 -23.74
N LEU A 753 -4.37 -2.38 -24.01
CA LEU A 753 -5.64 -3.13 -24.10
C LEU A 753 -6.39 -3.13 -22.77
N SER A 754 -5.70 -3.10 -21.63
CA SER A 754 -6.35 -3.13 -20.31
C SER A 754 -7.26 -1.92 -20.06
N GLY A 755 -7.00 -0.79 -20.73
CA GLY A 755 -7.80 0.43 -20.68
C GLY A 755 -8.92 0.52 -21.72
N ARG A 756 -9.16 -0.54 -22.49
CA ARG A 756 -10.25 -0.59 -23.48
C ARG A 756 -11.49 -1.27 -22.92
N ASP A 757 -12.62 -1.03 -23.58
CA ASP A 757 -13.85 -1.74 -23.26
C ASP A 757 -13.68 -3.25 -23.48
N SER A 758 -14.17 -4.06 -22.53
CA SER A 758 -13.90 -5.50 -22.55
C SER A 758 -14.66 -6.22 -23.67
N ASP A 759 -15.89 -5.79 -23.98
CA ASP A 759 -16.70 -6.41 -25.03
C ASP A 759 -16.09 -6.09 -26.41
N GLU A 760 -15.57 -4.88 -26.59
CA GLU A 760 -14.86 -4.49 -27.82
C GLU A 760 -13.55 -5.26 -28.04
N VAL A 761 -12.81 -5.59 -26.98
CA VAL A 761 -11.56 -6.37 -27.09
C VAL A 761 -11.82 -7.84 -27.40
N ILE A 762 -12.93 -8.40 -26.89
CA ILE A 762 -13.30 -9.82 -27.08
C ILE A 762 -13.91 -10.08 -28.46
N ALA A 763 -14.63 -9.10 -29.02
CA ALA A 763 -15.29 -9.18 -30.33
C ALA A 763 -14.31 -9.30 -31.51
#